data_AF-A0A8T0DU04-F1
#
_entry.id   AF-A0A8T0DU04-F1
#
_cell.length_a   1.000
_cell.length_b   1.000
_cell.length_c   1.000
_cell.angle_alpha   90.00
_cell.angle_beta   90.00
_cell.angle_gamma   90.00
#
_symmetry.space_group_name_H-M   'P 1'
#
loop_
_entity.id
_entity.type
_entity.pdbx_description
1 polymer ?
#
loop_
_entity_poly.entity_id
_entity_poly.type
_entity_poly.pdbx_seq_one_letter_code
_entity_poly.pdbx_strand_id
1 'polypeptide(L)'
;MTQPKRTSRYVLHWTVDDVAKWMRKYAGSEGEKYASLFEDNGINGYCLRMMTDEWIIRIGVVDPVDRFRGTHEPYLSHANEIRLRRYQQHAEIKLSWALNILHSTSFPICFSPDLISNKRSLLIHLFYFSNGVKNFNKNYAFSLIEMSCGAAARKGPVYQLGQKCLAVYMNLHLQNRQRLCTRLRHRLEQLFAEKRASITSLKGVYVLLQGGTDTYRGDSDAATVFRQESFFHWAFGGLEPDWYGAIEVATGRSILFTCRIPDDVAAYDGMPDKPSEMAVKYAVDEGYYVDEMSACFEKWGTALLLLLKGQNTDSGRFTLEASFPGIEKFPVDTTILHPEIVECRVHKTPPELEVLRYSNRISSAAHRHLMRCVKPGMHEFEAESIFLHYCYFHGGMRHVSYTCIGASGCNCAILHYGHAGSPNERLIQDGDMCLFDMGGEYYCYASDITCSFPANGRFTADQKIIYEAVLSASRAVLAELKPGVSWVELHELAERHILTHLITGGLLRGNVEDMMRARLGATFMPHGLGHLMGCDVHDVGGYSADAPPRPSAPGLRNLRTARRLEANMVITVEPGCYFIDRFLDAALKDASLNKFIVPEVLHRFRNFGGVRIEDNVVITDTGYELLTDVPRTVEEIENWMAAPPIRDTRF
;
A
#
# COMPACT_ATOMS: atom_id res chain seq x y z
N MET A 1 -33.63 14.99 1.67
CA MET A 1 -32.49 15.35 0.79
C MET A 1 -31.70 14.07 0.53
N THR A 2 -31.97 13.41 -0.59
CA THR A 2 -31.40 12.12 -0.96
C THR A 2 -30.07 12.34 -1.69
N GLN A 3 -29.03 11.63 -1.23
CA GLN A 3 -27.66 11.68 -1.76
C GLN A 3 -27.60 11.31 -3.25
N PRO A 4 -26.70 11.93 -4.05
CA PRO A 4 -26.46 11.50 -5.41
C PRO A 4 -25.54 10.27 -5.43
N LYS A 5 -26.01 9.18 -6.06
CA LYS A 5 -25.19 8.03 -6.42
C LYS A 5 -24.12 8.46 -7.43
N ARG A 6 -22.84 8.37 -7.07
CA ARG A 6 -21.71 8.54 -8.00
C ARG A 6 -21.67 7.34 -8.95
N THR A 7 -22.12 7.52 -10.19
CA THR A 7 -21.74 6.67 -11.33
C THR A 7 -20.50 7.24 -11.98
N SER A 8 -19.44 6.44 -12.10
CA SER A 8 -18.25 6.74 -12.90
C SER A 8 -18.67 7.12 -14.32
N ARG A 9 -18.35 8.33 -14.77
CA ARG A 9 -18.58 8.77 -16.16
C ARG A 9 -17.29 8.63 -16.93
N TYR A 10 -17.28 7.77 -17.95
CA TYR A 10 -16.22 7.77 -18.96
C TYR A 10 -16.61 8.77 -20.05
N VAL A 11 -15.71 9.69 -20.38
CA VAL A 11 -15.84 10.60 -21.53
C VAL A 11 -15.21 9.91 -22.73
N LEU A 12 -16.00 9.61 -23.76
CA LEU A 12 -15.50 9.09 -25.03
C LEU A 12 -15.24 10.27 -25.97
N HIS A 13 -14.04 10.35 -26.55
CA HIS A 13 -13.74 11.28 -27.62
C HIS A 13 -14.10 10.64 -28.96
N TRP A 14 -15.03 11.23 -29.68
CA TRP A 14 -15.37 10.88 -31.06
C TRP A 14 -15.02 12.06 -31.96
N THR A 15 -14.60 11.78 -33.19
CA THR A 15 -14.40 12.82 -34.19
C THR A 15 -15.75 13.27 -34.75
N VAL A 16 -15.82 14.50 -35.30
CA VAL A 16 -17.04 15.05 -35.92
C VAL A 16 -17.62 14.09 -36.98
N ASP A 17 -16.74 13.46 -37.76
CA ASP A 17 -17.11 12.52 -38.82
C ASP A 17 -17.75 11.23 -38.28
N ASP A 18 -17.30 10.74 -37.14
CA ASP A 18 -17.83 9.52 -36.51
C ASP A 18 -19.27 9.75 -36.02
N VAL A 19 -19.55 10.96 -35.53
CA VAL A 19 -20.90 11.37 -35.07
C VAL A 19 -21.84 11.54 -36.24
N ALA A 20 -21.41 12.24 -37.28
CA ALA A 20 -22.24 12.49 -38.44
C ALA A 20 -22.62 11.19 -39.15
N LYS A 21 -21.68 10.25 -39.30
CA LYS A 21 -21.96 8.90 -39.83
C LYS A 21 -22.98 8.14 -38.98
N TRP A 22 -22.86 8.23 -37.65
CA TRP A 22 -23.80 7.58 -36.76
C TRP A 22 -25.21 8.17 -36.87
N MET A 23 -25.32 9.51 -36.90
CA MET A 23 -26.61 10.21 -37.00
C MET A 23 -27.34 9.88 -38.31
N ARG A 24 -26.65 9.92 -39.45
CA ARG A 24 -27.23 9.56 -40.76
C ARG A 24 -27.73 8.12 -40.80
N LYS A 25 -26.99 7.20 -40.17
CA LYS A 25 -27.29 5.76 -40.24
C LYS A 25 -28.44 5.33 -39.33
N TYR A 26 -28.66 6.01 -38.20
CA TYR A 26 -29.53 5.48 -37.15
C TYR A 26 -30.61 6.45 -36.64
N ALA A 27 -30.60 7.74 -37.01
CA ALA A 27 -31.60 8.72 -36.59
C ALA A 27 -32.66 9.09 -37.67
N GLY A 28 -32.69 8.36 -38.80
CA GLY A 28 -33.66 8.58 -39.86
C GLY A 28 -33.52 9.95 -40.55
N SER A 29 -34.60 10.45 -41.16
CA SER A 29 -34.57 11.68 -41.98
C SER A 29 -34.23 12.96 -41.21
N GLU A 30 -34.43 12.99 -39.89
CA GLU A 30 -33.97 14.10 -39.05
C GLU A 30 -32.46 14.04 -38.79
N GLY A 31 -31.86 12.84 -38.81
CA GLY A 31 -30.43 12.62 -38.60
C GLY A 31 -29.54 13.30 -39.64
N GLU A 32 -29.99 13.35 -40.90
CA GLU A 32 -29.25 14.02 -41.98
C GLU A 32 -29.15 15.54 -41.73
N LYS A 33 -30.25 16.17 -41.28
CA LYS A 33 -30.33 17.61 -41.01
C LYS A 33 -29.39 18.04 -39.87
N TYR A 34 -29.26 17.22 -38.84
CA TYR A 34 -28.36 17.49 -37.72
C TYR A 34 -26.90 17.11 -38.01
N ALA A 35 -26.67 16.06 -38.80
CA ALA A 35 -25.32 15.70 -39.26
C ALA A 35 -24.68 16.85 -40.07
N SER A 36 -25.43 17.45 -40.99
CA SER A 36 -24.95 18.64 -41.74
C SER A 36 -24.67 19.83 -40.81
N LEU A 37 -25.55 20.09 -39.84
CA LEU A 37 -25.36 21.17 -38.87
C LEU A 37 -24.09 20.99 -38.01
N PHE A 38 -23.69 19.75 -37.75
CA PHE A 38 -22.49 19.42 -36.97
C PHE A 38 -21.21 19.53 -37.79
N GLU A 39 -21.23 19.07 -39.04
CA GLU A 39 -20.12 19.19 -39.99
C GLU A 39 -19.83 20.67 -40.30
N ASP A 40 -20.86 21.49 -40.46
CA ASP A 40 -20.73 22.91 -40.80
C ASP A 40 -20.18 23.77 -39.65
N ASN A 41 -20.30 23.33 -38.38
CA ASN A 41 -19.93 24.12 -37.19
C ASN A 41 -18.67 23.61 -36.45
N GLY A 42 -18.03 22.53 -36.90
CA GLY A 42 -16.72 22.09 -36.39
C GLY A 42 -16.64 21.76 -34.90
N ILE A 43 -17.71 21.20 -34.30
CA ILE A 43 -17.83 21.02 -32.84
C ILE A 43 -17.16 19.71 -32.38
N ASN A 44 -16.06 19.81 -31.61
CA ASN A 44 -15.37 18.66 -31.02
C ASN A 44 -15.87 18.34 -29.60
N GLY A 45 -16.73 17.33 -29.46
CA GLY A 45 -17.03 16.65 -28.20
C GLY A 45 -18.52 16.53 -27.84
N TYR A 46 -18.94 15.39 -27.26
CA TYR A 46 -20.28 15.20 -26.70
C TYR A 46 -20.32 14.13 -25.60
N CYS A 47 -21.40 14.14 -24.82
CA CYS A 47 -21.70 13.12 -23.82
C CYS A 47 -23.09 12.52 -24.10
N LEU A 48 -23.17 11.20 -24.21
CA LEU A 48 -24.41 10.47 -24.50
C LEU A 48 -24.89 9.77 -23.23
N ARG A 49 -26.11 10.08 -22.79
CA ARG A 49 -26.72 9.48 -21.59
C ARG A 49 -28.00 8.75 -21.98
N MET A 50 -28.03 7.44 -21.77
CA MET A 50 -29.24 6.63 -21.96
C MET A 50 -30.05 6.62 -20.67
N MET A 51 -31.26 7.17 -20.72
CA MET A 51 -32.26 7.03 -19.66
C MET A 51 -33.43 6.26 -20.25
N THR A 52 -34.14 5.51 -19.42
CA THR A 52 -34.84 4.27 -19.78
C THR A 52 -35.79 4.31 -20.98
N ASP A 53 -36.24 5.47 -21.45
CA ASP A 53 -37.23 5.58 -22.54
C ASP A 53 -37.02 6.79 -23.49
N GLU A 54 -35.93 7.57 -23.37
CA GLU A 54 -35.59 8.71 -24.25
C GLU A 54 -34.06 8.80 -24.46
N TRP A 55 -33.64 9.14 -25.69
CA TRP A 55 -32.25 9.55 -25.93
C TRP A 55 -32.12 11.04 -25.63
N ILE A 56 -31.24 11.39 -24.69
CA ILE A 56 -30.89 12.78 -24.40
C ILE A 56 -29.44 13.00 -24.81
N ILE A 57 -29.23 13.82 -25.83
CA ILE A 57 -27.89 14.23 -26.29
C ILE A 57 -27.65 15.64 -25.73
N ARG A 58 -26.56 15.80 -24.98
CA ARG A 58 -26.08 17.11 -24.54
C ARG A 58 -24.83 17.49 -25.30
N ILE A 59 -24.89 18.63 -25.98
CA ILE A 59 -23.82 19.17 -26.80
C ILE A 59 -23.21 20.33 -26.03
N GLY A 60 -21.89 20.30 -25.85
CA GLY A 60 -21.14 21.39 -25.23
C GLY A 60 -19.91 21.71 -26.08
N VAL A 61 -19.63 23.00 -26.27
CA VAL A 61 -18.46 23.48 -27.00
C VAL A 61 -17.28 23.52 -26.04
N VAL A 62 -16.17 22.87 -26.40
CA VAL A 62 -14.89 22.97 -25.69
C VAL A 62 -14.04 24.03 -26.39
N ASP A 63 -13.77 25.15 -25.72
CA ASP A 63 -12.91 26.22 -26.25
C ASP A 63 -11.43 25.73 -26.26
N PRO A 64 -10.69 25.86 -27.38
CA PRO A 64 -9.31 25.35 -27.49
C PRO A 64 -8.29 25.96 -26.50
N VAL A 65 -8.60 27.08 -25.84
CA VAL A 65 -7.62 27.84 -25.02
C VAL A 65 -7.45 27.29 -23.59
N ASP A 66 -8.28 26.35 -23.12
CA ASP A 66 -8.25 25.85 -21.73
C ASP A 66 -7.28 24.68 -21.44
N ARG A 67 -6.37 24.34 -22.37
CA ARG A 67 -5.44 23.20 -22.18
C ARG A 67 -4.36 23.38 -21.11
N PHE A 68 -4.27 24.53 -20.43
CA PHE A 68 -3.16 24.84 -19.52
C PHE A 68 -3.54 25.15 -18.07
N ARG A 69 -4.76 24.87 -17.62
CA ARG A 69 -5.10 24.92 -16.20
C ARG A 69 -5.62 23.56 -15.75
N GLY A 70 -4.85 22.87 -14.92
CA GLY A 70 -5.12 21.53 -14.39
C GLY A 70 -6.32 21.46 -13.45
N THR A 71 -7.52 21.77 -13.95
CA THR A 71 -8.79 21.59 -13.26
C THR A 71 -9.59 20.49 -13.95
N HIS A 72 -9.94 19.42 -13.23
CA HIS A 72 -10.67 18.26 -13.74
C HIS A 72 -12.17 18.48 -14.00
N GLU A 73 -12.60 19.70 -14.34
CA GLU A 73 -13.97 19.96 -14.80
C GLU A 73 -13.95 20.88 -16.03
N PRO A 74 -14.39 20.42 -17.22
CA PRO A 74 -14.64 21.31 -18.34
C PRO A 74 -15.89 22.15 -18.04
N TYR A 75 -15.73 23.47 -18.02
CA TYR A 75 -16.84 24.42 -17.96
C TYR A 75 -17.72 24.28 -19.22
N LEU A 76 -18.90 23.67 -19.06
CA LEU A 76 -19.93 23.61 -20.11
C LEU A 76 -20.71 24.93 -20.09
N SER A 77 -20.31 25.93 -20.89
CA SER A 77 -20.91 27.26 -20.77
C SER A 77 -22.28 27.40 -21.44
N HIS A 78 -22.66 26.60 -22.45
CA HIS A 78 -24.01 26.65 -23.03
C HIS A 78 -24.41 25.27 -23.58
N ALA A 79 -25.29 24.55 -22.88
CA ALA A 79 -25.78 23.24 -23.34
C ALA A 79 -27.17 23.37 -23.96
N ASN A 80 -27.28 23.08 -25.27
CA ASN A 80 -28.57 22.80 -25.90
C ASN A 80 -28.90 21.31 -25.69
N GLU A 81 -30.12 21.01 -25.23
CA GLU A 81 -30.60 19.65 -24.97
C GLU A 81 -31.51 19.20 -26.13
N ILE A 82 -31.16 18.11 -26.82
CA ILE A 82 -31.98 17.49 -27.87
C ILE A 82 -32.55 16.17 -27.34
N ARG A 83 -33.88 16.00 -27.44
CA ARG A 83 -34.61 14.79 -26.99
C ARG A 83 -35.24 14.06 -28.17
N LEU A 84 -34.96 12.76 -28.29
CA LEU A 84 -35.56 11.88 -29.31
C LEU A 84 -36.39 10.78 -28.64
N ARG A 85 -37.67 10.63 -29.04
CA ARG A 85 -38.59 9.58 -28.54
C ARG A 85 -38.63 8.37 -29.46
N ARG A 86 -38.73 7.19 -28.86
CA ARG A 86 -38.82 5.90 -29.56
C ARG A 86 -40.25 5.62 -30.05
N TYR A 87 -40.43 5.35 -31.34
CA TYR A 87 -41.64 4.71 -31.85
C TYR A 87 -41.54 3.19 -31.60
N GLN A 88 -42.51 2.62 -30.89
CA GLN A 88 -42.62 1.20 -30.62
C GLN A 88 -42.99 0.44 -31.90
N GLN A 89 -42.22 -0.59 -32.26
CA GLN A 89 -42.77 -1.87 -32.72
C GLN A 89 -41.69 -2.97 -32.75
N HIS A 90 -42.04 -4.09 -32.10
CA HIS A 90 -41.45 -5.44 -32.13
C HIS A 90 -40.14 -5.76 -31.37
N ALA A 91 -40.33 -6.67 -30.42
CA ALA A 91 -39.37 -7.48 -29.70
C ALA A 91 -38.89 -8.66 -30.56
N GLU A 92 -37.81 -9.31 -30.08
CA GLU A 92 -37.10 -10.48 -30.64
C GLU A 92 -36.15 -10.23 -31.82
N ILE A 93 -34.86 -10.07 -31.51
CA ILE A 93 -33.77 -10.42 -32.44
C ILE A 93 -32.82 -11.38 -31.72
N LYS A 94 -32.92 -12.65 -32.12
CA LYS A 94 -32.08 -13.79 -31.73
C LYS A 94 -30.62 -13.60 -32.17
N LEU A 95 -29.71 -14.29 -31.46
CA LEU A 95 -28.24 -14.48 -31.64
C LEU A 95 -27.65 -14.49 -33.07
N SER A 96 -28.46 -14.55 -34.13
CA SER A 96 -28.06 -14.43 -35.54
C SER A 96 -27.39 -13.09 -35.91
N TRP A 97 -27.63 -12.01 -35.16
CA TRP A 97 -27.05 -10.68 -35.44
C TRP A 97 -25.56 -10.58 -35.06
N ALA A 98 -25.11 -11.33 -34.05
CA ALA A 98 -23.70 -11.34 -33.62
C ALA A 98 -22.79 -12.18 -34.54
N LEU A 99 -23.36 -13.22 -35.17
CA LEU A 99 -22.62 -14.12 -36.07
C LEU A 99 -22.33 -13.53 -37.45
N ASN A 100 -23.13 -12.59 -37.95
CA ASN A 100 -22.88 -11.93 -39.24
C ASN A 100 -21.77 -10.85 -39.18
N ILE A 101 -21.47 -10.31 -38.00
CA ILE A 101 -20.32 -9.41 -37.80
C ILE A 101 -19.01 -10.22 -37.79
N LEU A 102 -19.03 -11.45 -37.24
CA LEU A 102 -17.87 -12.36 -37.20
C LEU A 102 -17.34 -12.76 -38.59
N HIS A 103 -18.15 -12.66 -39.65
CA HIS A 103 -17.74 -13.05 -41.01
C HIS A 103 -17.23 -11.89 -41.89
N SER A 104 -17.37 -10.61 -41.48
CA SER A 104 -17.08 -9.46 -42.36
C SER A 104 -15.97 -8.54 -41.88
N THR A 105 -15.33 -8.80 -40.73
CA THR A 105 -14.28 -7.93 -40.17
C THR A 105 -13.04 -8.70 -39.73
N SER A 106 -11.87 -8.33 -40.26
CA SER A 106 -10.56 -8.95 -39.96
C SER A 106 -9.95 -8.53 -38.62
N PHE A 107 -10.76 -8.32 -37.57
CA PHE A 107 -10.31 -7.83 -36.25
C PHE A 107 -10.66 -8.82 -35.14
N PRO A 108 -9.75 -9.09 -34.17
CA PRO A 108 -10.07 -9.89 -33.00
C PRO A 108 -10.99 -9.11 -32.06
N ILE A 109 -12.21 -9.62 -31.84
CA ILE A 109 -13.17 -9.08 -30.85
C ILE A 109 -13.23 -10.08 -29.69
N CYS A 110 -13.07 -9.60 -28.45
CA CYS A 110 -13.23 -10.40 -27.25
C CYS A 110 -14.58 -10.05 -26.58
N PHE A 111 -15.36 -11.07 -26.21
CA PHE A 111 -16.61 -10.90 -25.47
C PHE A 111 -16.39 -11.31 -24.01
N SER A 112 -16.76 -10.44 -23.06
CA SER A 112 -16.93 -10.83 -21.65
C SER A 112 -18.41 -11.08 -21.37
N PRO A 113 -18.82 -12.28 -20.92
CA PRO A 113 -20.17 -12.53 -20.47
C PRO A 113 -20.31 -12.15 -18.99
N ASP A 114 -20.70 -10.89 -18.70
CA ASP A 114 -21.23 -10.57 -17.37
C ASP A 114 -22.72 -10.97 -17.30
N LEU A 115 -23.01 -11.87 -16.36
CA LEU A 115 -24.35 -12.42 -16.14
C LEU A 115 -25.32 -11.33 -15.65
N ILE A 116 -26.35 -11.16 -16.47
CA ILE A 116 -27.76 -11.00 -16.11
C ILE A 116 -28.05 -11.45 -14.67
N SER A 117 -28.03 -10.50 -13.74
CA SER A 117 -28.98 -10.50 -12.62
C SER A 117 -29.40 -9.05 -12.37
N ASN A 118 -30.70 -8.82 -12.52
CA ASN A 118 -31.38 -7.53 -12.58
C ASN A 118 -31.12 -6.69 -13.84
N LYS A 119 -32.12 -6.72 -14.74
CA LYS A 119 -32.31 -5.82 -15.88
C LYS A 119 -31.89 -4.39 -15.53
N ARG A 120 -30.73 -3.91 -15.99
CA ARG A 120 -30.38 -2.50 -16.25
C ARG A 120 -28.91 -2.45 -16.70
N SER A 121 -28.67 -1.88 -17.87
CA SER A 121 -27.38 -1.58 -18.54
C SER A 121 -26.56 -2.75 -19.14
N LEU A 122 -26.11 -2.53 -20.39
CA LEU A 122 -25.08 -3.29 -21.10
C LEU A 122 -23.91 -2.33 -21.34
N LEU A 123 -22.70 -2.70 -20.93
CA LEU A 123 -21.48 -1.92 -21.18
C LEU A 123 -20.62 -2.70 -22.19
N ILE A 124 -20.31 -2.10 -23.33
CA ILE A 124 -19.46 -2.70 -24.37
C ILE A 124 -18.16 -1.88 -24.43
N HIS A 125 -17.02 -2.53 -24.18
CA HIS A 125 -15.70 -1.94 -24.39
C HIS A 125 -15.21 -2.26 -25.80
N LEU A 126 -15.00 -1.23 -26.63
CA LEU A 126 -14.35 -1.34 -27.94
C LEU A 126 -12.97 -0.69 -27.83
N PHE A 127 -11.91 -1.45 -28.12
CA PHE A 127 -10.55 -0.94 -28.18
C PHE A 127 -10.18 -0.60 -29.62
N TYR A 128 -9.64 0.60 -29.84
CA TYR A 128 -9.08 1.05 -31.11
C TYR A 128 -7.55 1.10 -31.01
N PHE A 129 -6.84 0.46 -31.93
CA PHE A 129 -5.38 0.60 -32.06
C PHE A 129 -5.08 1.30 -33.38
N SER A 130 -4.70 2.58 -33.34
CA SER A 130 -4.18 3.28 -34.51
C SER A 130 -2.69 2.99 -34.69
N ASN A 131 -2.35 2.50 -35.88
CA ASN A 131 -1.04 2.49 -36.53
C ASN A 131 0.02 1.49 -36.00
N GLY A 132 0.24 0.43 -36.79
CA GLY A 132 1.55 0.22 -37.40
C GLY A 132 2.66 -0.48 -36.61
N VAL A 133 2.38 -1.29 -35.57
CA VAL A 133 3.42 -2.12 -34.93
C VAL A 133 3.39 -3.56 -35.46
N LYS A 134 4.18 -3.83 -36.51
CA LYS A 134 4.57 -5.20 -36.89
C LYS A 134 5.58 -5.74 -35.88
N ASN A 135 5.10 -6.14 -34.70
CA ASN A 135 5.71 -7.13 -33.78
C ASN A 135 4.91 -7.13 -32.48
N PHE A 136 3.80 -7.88 -32.47
CA PHE A 136 2.98 -8.07 -31.27
C PHE A 136 3.59 -9.21 -30.45
N ASN A 137 4.12 -8.87 -29.27
CA ASN A 137 4.73 -9.82 -28.34
C ASN A 137 3.62 -10.57 -27.58
N LYS A 138 3.58 -11.91 -27.69
CA LYS A 138 2.49 -12.77 -27.17
C LYS A 138 2.27 -12.65 -25.64
N ASN A 139 3.22 -12.09 -24.90
CA ASN A 139 3.13 -11.91 -23.44
C ASN A 139 2.11 -10.86 -23.00
N TYR A 140 1.71 -9.91 -23.88
CA TYR A 140 0.70 -8.90 -23.56
C TYR A 140 -0.75 -9.42 -23.58
N ALA A 141 -1.00 -10.56 -24.24
CA ALA A 141 -2.33 -11.18 -24.24
C ALA A 141 -2.63 -11.91 -22.92
N PHE A 142 -1.60 -12.34 -22.19
CA PHE A 142 -1.76 -13.01 -20.89
C PHE A 142 -2.13 -12.03 -19.77
N SER A 143 -1.63 -10.79 -19.79
CA SER A 143 -1.94 -9.79 -18.75
C SER A 143 -3.38 -9.25 -18.82
N LEU A 144 -3.97 -9.18 -20.02
CA LEU A 144 -5.37 -8.79 -20.22
C LEU A 144 -6.37 -9.88 -19.78
N ILE A 145 -5.97 -11.14 -19.81
CA ILE A 145 -6.77 -12.25 -19.27
C ILE A 145 -6.81 -12.16 -17.73
N GLU A 146 -5.69 -11.83 -17.07
CA GLU A 146 -5.64 -11.67 -15.61
C GLU A 146 -6.48 -10.48 -15.09
N MET A 147 -6.51 -9.35 -15.80
CA MET A 147 -7.36 -8.21 -15.40
C MET A 147 -8.87 -8.52 -15.49
N SER A 148 -9.29 -9.38 -16.41
CA SER A 148 -10.69 -9.81 -16.52
C SER A 148 -11.11 -10.83 -15.45
N CYS A 149 -10.15 -11.56 -14.86
CA CYS A 149 -10.40 -12.45 -13.73
C CYS A 149 -10.69 -11.71 -12.41
N GLY A 150 -10.31 -10.43 -12.28
CA GLY A 150 -10.52 -9.63 -11.06
C GLY A 150 -12.00 -9.31 -10.75
N ALA A 151 -12.87 -9.25 -11.76
CA ALA A 151 -14.31 -9.05 -11.55
C ALA A 151 -15.04 -10.37 -11.21
N ALA A 152 -14.56 -11.50 -11.76
CA ALA A 152 -15.07 -12.83 -11.44
C ALA A 152 -14.63 -13.31 -10.03
N ALA A 153 -13.56 -12.73 -9.46
CA ALA A 153 -13.01 -13.07 -8.15
C ALA A 153 -13.83 -12.58 -6.94
N ARG A 154 -14.92 -11.82 -7.13
CA ARG A 154 -15.79 -11.32 -6.04
C ARG A 154 -16.79 -12.37 -5.54
N LYS A 155 -16.38 -13.64 -5.49
CA LYS A 155 -17.13 -14.74 -4.87
C LYS A 155 -16.17 -15.54 -4.01
N GLY A 156 -16.24 -15.34 -2.71
CA GLY A 156 -15.43 -16.07 -1.75
C GLY A 156 -15.56 -15.49 -0.35
N PRO A 157 -15.06 -16.21 0.66
CA PRO A 157 -14.99 -15.72 2.03
C PRO A 157 -14.19 -14.41 2.12
N VAL A 158 -14.56 -13.57 3.07
CA VAL A 158 -14.04 -12.21 3.20
C VAL A 158 -13.84 -11.85 4.67
N TYR A 159 -12.73 -11.19 4.97
CA TYR A 159 -12.56 -10.44 6.20
C TYR A 159 -13.11 -9.02 5.99
N GLN A 160 -14.06 -8.60 6.84
CA GLN A 160 -14.59 -7.25 6.80
C GLN A 160 -15.16 -6.84 8.17
N LEU A 161 -14.72 -5.69 8.68
CA LEU A 161 -15.26 -5.10 9.92
C LEU A 161 -16.37 -4.09 9.62
N GLY A 162 -17.60 -4.60 9.53
CA GLY A 162 -18.76 -3.79 9.18
C GLY A 162 -18.74 -3.31 7.73
N GLN A 163 -19.86 -2.76 7.26
CA GLN A 163 -20.06 -2.50 5.82
C GLN A 163 -19.22 -1.35 5.24
N LYS A 164 -18.57 -0.54 6.08
CA LYS A 164 -17.79 0.64 5.66
C LYS A 164 -16.30 0.33 5.47
N CYS A 165 -15.78 -0.70 6.14
CA CYS A 165 -14.38 -1.08 6.05
C CYS A 165 -14.11 -1.90 4.77
N LEU A 166 -12.84 -2.01 4.38
CA LEU A 166 -12.44 -2.78 3.20
C LEU A 166 -12.82 -4.25 3.36
N ALA A 167 -13.45 -4.80 2.33
CA ALA A 167 -13.65 -6.23 2.17
C ALA A 167 -12.36 -6.88 1.64
N VAL A 168 -11.66 -7.64 2.48
CA VAL A 168 -10.45 -8.38 2.10
C VAL A 168 -10.80 -9.84 1.82
N TYR A 169 -10.79 -10.22 0.55
CA TYR A 169 -11.13 -11.59 0.14
C TYR A 169 -10.00 -12.55 0.47
N MET A 170 -10.34 -13.75 0.97
CA MET A 170 -9.37 -14.81 1.32
C MET A 170 -8.55 -15.31 0.11
N ASN A 171 -8.97 -14.99 -1.11
CA ASN A 171 -8.17 -15.20 -2.31
C ASN A 171 -6.80 -14.52 -2.24
N LEU A 172 -6.63 -13.45 -1.46
CA LEU A 172 -5.31 -12.85 -1.17
C LEU A 172 -4.35 -13.93 -0.63
N HIS A 173 -4.74 -14.61 0.44
CA HIS A 173 -3.91 -15.62 1.09
C HIS A 173 -3.73 -16.85 0.21
N LEU A 174 -4.76 -17.24 -0.55
CA LEU A 174 -4.64 -18.31 -1.55
C LEU A 174 -3.56 -18.02 -2.59
N GLN A 175 -3.54 -16.81 -3.17
CA GLN A 175 -2.51 -16.40 -4.13
C GLN A 175 -1.12 -16.42 -3.51
N ASN A 176 -0.99 -15.98 -2.26
CA ASN A 176 0.26 -16.04 -1.51
C ASN A 176 0.79 -17.48 -1.36
N ARG A 177 -0.06 -18.42 -0.95
CA ARG A 177 0.31 -19.85 -0.89
C ARG A 177 0.73 -20.41 -2.24
N GLN A 178 0.01 -20.07 -3.31
CA GLN A 178 0.32 -20.51 -4.67
C GLN A 178 1.68 -19.99 -5.16
N ARG A 179 1.99 -18.70 -4.89
CA ARG A 179 3.28 -18.09 -5.20
C ARG A 179 4.42 -18.76 -4.44
N LEU A 180 4.22 -19.01 -3.14
CA LEU A 180 5.20 -19.72 -2.31
C LEU A 180 5.45 -21.13 -2.83
N CYS A 181 4.41 -21.92 -3.12
CA CYS A 181 4.59 -23.25 -3.71
C CYS A 181 5.35 -23.21 -5.03
N THR A 182 5.05 -22.23 -5.90
CA THR A 182 5.75 -22.08 -7.19
C THR A 182 7.25 -21.87 -7.00
N ARG A 183 7.63 -20.98 -6.08
CA ARG A 183 9.04 -20.74 -5.75
C ARG A 183 9.70 -21.97 -5.14
N LEU A 184 9.05 -22.62 -4.18
CA LEU A 184 9.58 -23.80 -3.51
C LEU A 184 9.76 -24.98 -4.46
N ARG A 185 8.82 -25.21 -5.40
CA ARG A 185 8.96 -26.26 -6.42
C ARG A 185 10.22 -26.04 -7.25
N HIS A 186 10.40 -24.84 -7.78
CA HIS A 186 11.59 -24.50 -8.56
C HIS A 186 12.88 -24.65 -7.73
N ARG A 187 12.89 -24.18 -6.49
CA ARG A 187 14.06 -24.29 -5.60
C ARG A 187 14.40 -25.74 -5.28
N LEU A 188 13.41 -26.55 -4.94
CA LEU A 188 13.61 -27.97 -4.63
C LEU A 188 14.05 -28.75 -5.87
N GLU A 189 13.46 -28.50 -7.04
CA GLU A 189 13.88 -29.11 -8.31
C GLU A 189 15.35 -28.80 -8.63
N GLN A 190 15.81 -27.56 -8.39
CA GLN A 190 17.23 -27.21 -8.51
C GLN A 190 18.10 -28.02 -7.54
N LEU A 191 17.71 -28.10 -6.26
CA LEU A 191 18.45 -28.87 -5.26
C LEU A 191 18.47 -30.38 -5.57
N PHE A 192 17.42 -30.91 -6.21
CA PHE A 192 17.37 -32.30 -6.68
C PHE A 192 18.39 -32.52 -7.80
N ALA A 193 18.43 -31.62 -8.79
CA ALA A 193 19.40 -31.68 -9.88
C ALA A 193 20.85 -31.58 -9.38
N GLU A 194 21.09 -30.77 -8.35
CA GLU A 194 22.40 -30.62 -7.70
C GLU A 194 22.78 -31.79 -6.76
N LYS A 195 21.87 -32.75 -6.52
CA LYS A 195 22.01 -33.82 -5.50
C LYS A 195 22.28 -33.29 -4.10
N ARG A 196 21.71 -32.13 -3.77
CA ARG A 196 21.88 -31.44 -2.47
C ARG A 196 20.66 -31.55 -1.56
N ALA A 197 19.53 -32.06 -2.05
CA ALA A 197 18.38 -32.38 -1.21
C ALA A 197 18.43 -33.84 -0.74
N SER A 198 17.93 -34.09 0.46
CA SER A 198 17.72 -35.44 1.02
C SER A 198 16.54 -36.18 0.36
N ILE A 199 15.69 -35.47 -0.37
CA ILE A 199 14.50 -35.98 -1.05
C ILE A 199 14.66 -35.87 -2.58
N THR A 200 13.94 -36.72 -3.32
CA THR A 200 13.99 -36.78 -4.80
C THR A 200 12.64 -36.50 -5.46
N SER A 201 11.61 -36.18 -4.65
CA SER A 201 10.24 -35.93 -5.11
C SER A 201 9.62 -34.84 -4.24
N LEU A 202 8.73 -34.06 -4.85
CA LEU A 202 7.94 -33.03 -4.16
C LEU A 202 6.77 -33.61 -3.36
N LYS A 203 6.37 -34.87 -3.63
CA LYS A 203 5.26 -35.53 -2.95
C LYS A 203 5.59 -35.72 -1.48
N GLY A 204 4.66 -35.35 -0.59
CA GLY A 204 4.85 -35.46 0.85
C GLY A 204 5.78 -34.40 1.44
N VAL A 205 6.12 -33.35 0.69
CA VAL A 205 6.83 -32.18 1.21
C VAL A 205 5.80 -31.14 1.64
N TYR A 206 5.84 -30.73 2.90
CA TYR A 206 4.91 -29.75 3.45
C TYR A 206 5.66 -28.56 4.01
N VAL A 207 5.18 -27.36 3.70
CA VAL A 207 5.44 -26.18 4.53
C VAL A 207 4.62 -26.34 5.80
N LEU A 208 5.20 -26.08 6.98
CA LEU A 208 4.49 -25.99 8.25
C LEU A 208 4.81 -24.66 8.94
N LEU A 209 3.77 -23.88 9.21
CA LEU A 209 3.83 -22.62 9.94
C LEU A 209 3.03 -22.74 11.24
N GLN A 210 3.57 -22.17 12.31
CA GLN A 210 2.89 -22.03 13.60
C GLN A 210 2.45 -20.57 13.74
N GLY A 211 1.19 -20.35 14.10
CA GLY A 211 0.65 -19.05 14.46
C GLY A 211 1.18 -18.56 15.81
N GLY A 212 0.92 -17.29 16.10
CA GLY A 212 1.21 -16.68 17.39
C GLY A 212 0.38 -17.30 18.50
N THR A 213 0.86 -17.15 19.72
CA THR A 213 0.18 -17.55 20.96
C THR A 213 -0.24 -16.30 21.74
N ASP A 214 -1.26 -16.42 22.58
CA ASP A 214 -1.63 -15.33 23.48
C ASP A 214 -0.48 -15.00 24.44
N THR A 215 -0.34 -13.71 24.75
CA THR A 215 0.62 -13.26 25.76
C THR A 215 -0.09 -12.49 26.84
N TYR A 216 0.35 -12.71 28.08
CA TYR A 216 -0.28 -12.17 29.29
C TYR A 216 0.62 -11.14 29.97
N ARG A 217 0.02 -10.25 30.75
CA ARG A 217 0.78 -9.25 31.51
C ARG A 217 1.47 -9.90 32.70
N GLY A 218 2.74 -10.25 32.53
CA GLY A 218 3.52 -10.92 33.58
C GLY A 218 2.91 -12.29 33.91
N ASP A 219 2.56 -12.50 35.18
CA ASP A 219 1.92 -13.70 35.72
C ASP A 219 0.40 -13.54 35.95
N SER A 220 -0.20 -12.44 35.47
CA SER A 220 -1.66 -12.22 35.57
C SER A 220 -2.45 -12.93 34.45
N ASP A 221 -3.78 -12.97 34.60
CA ASP A 221 -4.74 -13.48 33.62
C ASP A 221 -5.14 -12.44 32.55
N ALA A 222 -4.56 -11.25 32.59
CA ALA A 222 -4.86 -10.18 31.64
C ALA A 222 -4.11 -10.39 30.31
N ALA A 223 -4.79 -11.00 29.33
CA ALA A 223 -4.28 -11.15 27.97
C ALA A 223 -4.04 -9.78 27.30
N THR A 224 -2.96 -9.69 26.53
CA THR A 224 -2.77 -8.62 25.56
C THR A 224 -3.69 -8.85 24.37
N VAL A 225 -4.07 -7.78 23.66
CA VAL A 225 -4.88 -7.95 22.44
C VAL A 225 -4.03 -8.72 21.42
N PHE A 226 -4.50 -9.89 21.04
CA PHE A 226 -3.78 -10.76 20.11
C PHE A 226 -3.64 -10.16 18.72
N ARG A 227 -2.43 -10.23 18.17
CA ARG A 227 -2.08 -9.90 16.79
C ARG A 227 -1.25 -11.06 16.25
N GLN A 228 -1.67 -11.60 15.11
CA GLN A 228 -1.09 -12.80 14.51
C GLN A 228 0.40 -12.63 14.12
N GLU A 229 1.15 -13.73 14.08
CA GLU A 229 2.48 -13.80 13.49
C GLU A 229 2.43 -13.52 11.98
N SER A 230 3.33 -12.66 11.46
CA SER A 230 3.21 -12.08 10.12
C SER A 230 3.34 -13.09 8.98
N PHE A 231 4.21 -14.10 9.07
CA PHE A 231 4.33 -15.12 8.02
C PHE A 231 3.11 -16.05 7.99
N PHE A 232 2.60 -16.45 9.15
CA PHE A 232 1.36 -17.21 9.27
C PHE A 232 0.16 -16.42 8.72
N HIS A 233 0.02 -15.15 9.14
CA HIS A 233 -1.01 -14.27 8.62
C HIS A 233 -0.91 -14.13 7.10
N TRP A 234 0.28 -13.87 6.55
CA TRP A 234 0.49 -13.73 5.11
C TRP A 234 -0.01 -14.95 4.33
N ALA A 235 0.24 -16.16 4.84
CA ALA A 235 -0.14 -17.42 4.20
C ALA A 235 -1.61 -17.83 4.40
N PHE A 236 -2.22 -17.53 5.55
CA PHE A 236 -3.52 -18.09 5.93
C PHE A 236 -4.60 -17.06 6.32
N GLY A 237 -4.20 -15.87 6.76
CA GLY A 237 -5.13 -14.84 7.22
C GLY A 237 -5.80 -15.14 8.57
N GLY A 238 -5.46 -16.26 9.23
CA GLY A 238 -6.05 -16.67 10.52
C GLY A 238 -5.80 -15.64 11.61
N LEU A 239 -6.80 -15.38 12.44
CA LEU A 239 -6.76 -14.34 13.47
C LEU A 239 -6.79 -14.89 14.90
N GLU A 240 -6.97 -16.19 15.02
CA GLU A 240 -7.02 -16.91 16.28
C GLU A 240 -5.62 -17.41 16.69
N PRO A 241 -5.32 -17.44 18.01
CA PRO A 241 -4.03 -17.89 18.53
C PRO A 241 -3.88 -19.42 18.45
N ASP A 242 -2.63 -19.88 18.58
CA ASP A 242 -2.22 -21.29 18.72
C ASP A 242 -2.57 -22.20 17.52
N TRP A 243 -2.91 -21.60 16.38
CA TRP A 243 -3.20 -22.33 15.15
C TRP A 243 -1.94 -22.74 14.40
N TYR A 244 -2.07 -23.77 13.56
CA TYR A 244 -1.02 -24.18 12.63
C TYR A 244 -1.57 -24.25 11.22
N GLY A 245 -0.67 -24.12 10.24
CA GLY A 245 -1.04 -24.09 8.83
C GLY A 245 -0.02 -24.87 8.03
N ALA A 246 -0.50 -25.79 7.20
CA ALA A 246 0.34 -26.60 6.34
C ALA A 246 -0.01 -26.41 4.87
N ILE A 247 1.01 -26.53 4.00
CA ILE A 247 0.84 -26.43 2.55
C ILE A 247 1.65 -27.55 1.89
N GLU A 248 0.99 -28.49 1.21
CA GLU A 248 1.67 -29.49 0.41
C GLU A 248 2.30 -28.81 -0.81
N VAL A 249 3.63 -28.86 -0.92
CA VAL A 249 4.36 -28.13 -1.96
C VAL A 249 3.98 -28.64 -3.35
N ALA A 250 3.82 -29.95 -3.54
CA ALA A 250 3.52 -30.54 -4.84
C ALA A 250 2.18 -30.07 -5.43
N THR A 251 1.13 -30.04 -4.62
CA THR A 251 -0.25 -29.82 -5.08
C THR A 251 -0.74 -28.40 -4.79
N GLY A 252 -0.17 -27.73 -3.78
CA GLY A 252 -0.70 -26.48 -3.24
C GLY A 252 -1.86 -26.69 -2.25
N ARG A 253 -2.19 -27.95 -1.91
CA ARG A 253 -3.21 -28.30 -0.91
C ARG A 253 -2.86 -27.65 0.42
N SER A 254 -3.79 -26.86 0.94
CA SER A 254 -3.66 -26.03 2.13
C SER A 254 -4.54 -26.55 3.26
N ILE A 255 -3.96 -26.64 4.44
CA ILE A 255 -4.58 -27.20 5.64
C ILE A 255 -4.44 -26.21 6.78
N LEU A 256 -5.52 -26.01 7.53
CA LEU A 256 -5.52 -25.24 8.78
C LEU A 256 -5.78 -26.17 9.96
N PHE A 257 -4.98 -26.06 11.01
CA PHE A 257 -5.16 -26.78 12.26
C PHE A 257 -5.60 -25.81 13.34
N THR A 258 -6.77 -26.05 13.92
CA THR A 258 -7.39 -25.20 14.94
C THR A 258 -7.35 -25.89 16.31
N CYS A 259 -7.34 -25.13 17.39
CA CYS A 259 -7.37 -25.71 18.74
C CYS A 259 -8.76 -26.30 19.06
N ARG A 260 -8.79 -27.40 19.82
CA ARG A 260 -10.03 -27.80 20.51
C ARG A 260 -10.20 -26.89 21.72
N ILE A 261 -11.36 -26.26 21.79
CA ILE A 261 -11.74 -25.45 22.94
C ILE A 261 -12.66 -26.30 23.82
N PRO A 262 -12.31 -26.56 25.09
CA PRO A 262 -13.18 -27.23 26.05
C PRO A 262 -14.52 -26.50 26.23
N ASP A 263 -15.59 -27.24 26.54
CA ASP A 263 -16.95 -26.69 26.66
C ASP A 263 -17.08 -25.61 27.76
N ASP A 264 -16.31 -25.74 28.85
CA ASP A 264 -16.27 -24.76 29.93
C ASP A 264 -15.61 -23.44 29.49
N VAL A 265 -14.54 -23.50 28.68
CA VAL A 265 -13.90 -22.31 28.08
C VAL A 265 -14.81 -21.68 27.03
N ALA A 266 -15.48 -22.50 26.20
CA ALA A 266 -16.41 -22.02 25.18
C ALA A 266 -17.61 -21.25 25.77
N ALA A 267 -17.95 -21.47 27.04
CA ALA A 267 -18.97 -20.70 27.75
C ALA A 267 -18.55 -19.23 28.00
N TYR A 268 -17.24 -18.94 28.05
CA TYR A 268 -16.68 -17.59 28.23
C TYR A 268 -16.34 -16.94 26.89
N ASP A 269 -15.67 -17.67 26.00
CA ASP A 269 -15.08 -17.11 24.77
C ASP A 269 -15.97 -17.26 23.53
N GLY A 270 -17.05 -18.03 23.67
CA GLY A 270 -17.92 -18.43 22.57
C GLY A 270 -17.48 -19.75 21.94
N MET A 271 -18.41 -20.42 21.27
CA MET A 271 -18.13 -21.67 20.60
C MET A 271 -17.35 -21.41 19.30
N PRO A 272 -16.14 -21.97 19.11
CA PRO A 272 -15.42 -21.83 17.86
C PRO A 272 -16.14 -22.58 16.73
N ASP A 273 -15.99 -22.09 15.50
CA ASP A 273 -16.42 -22.83 14.32
C ASP A 273 -15.66 -24.16 14.22
N LYS A 274 -16.29 -25.20 13.65
CA LYS A 274 -15.63 -26.49 13.43
C LYS A 274 -14.50 -26.36 12.42
N PRO A 275 -13.49 -27.24 12.40
CA PRO A 275 -12.40 -27.18 11.43
C PRO A 275 -12.88 -27.15 9.96
N SER A 276 -13.95 -27.87 9.63
CA SER A 276 -14.56 -27.83 8.29
C SER A 276 -15.18 -26.48 7.93
N GLU A 277 -15.74 -25.77 8.90
CA GLU A 277 -16.33 -24.45 8.73
C GLU A 277 -15.22 -23.38 8.63
N MET A 278 -14.18 -23.51 9.46
CA MET A 278 -12.97 -22.69 9.37
C MET A 278 -12.26 -22.86 8.02
N ALA A 279 -12.24 -24.08 7.47
CA ALA A 279 -11.68 -24.33 6.15
C ALA A 279 -12.39 -23.51 5.07
N VAL A 280 -13.72 -23.47 5.12
CA VAL A 280 -14.54 -22.61 4.26
C VAL A 280 -14.26 -21.13 4.53
N LYS A 281 -14.25 -20.69 5.80
CA LYS A 281 -14.07 -19.28 6.19
C LYS A 281 -12.74 -18.69 5.72
N TYR A 282 -11.66 -19.48 5.74
CA TYR A 282 -10.31 -19.06 5.35
C TYR A 282 -9.90 -19.50 3.93
N ALA A 283 -10.84 -20.09 3.18
CA ALA A 283 -10.60 -20.62 1.83
C ALA A 283 -9.34 -21.51 1.76
N VAL A 284 -9.22 -22.43 2.73
CA VAL A 284 -8.25 -23.53 2.69
C VAL A 284 -8.96 -24.82 2.29
N ASP A 285 -8.20 -25.82 1.84
CA ASP A 285 -8.79 -27.07 1.34
C ASP A 285 -9.37 -27.91 2.48
N GLU A 286 -8.68 -27.93 3.63
CA GLU A 286 -9.04 -28.79 4.76
C GLU A 286 -8.77 -28.13 6.11
N GLY A 287 -9.53 -28.56 7.12
CA GLY A 287 -9.36 -28.18 8.51
C GLY A 287 -9.30 -29.39 9.43
N TYR A 288 -8.39 -29.37 10.39
CA TYR A 288 -8.23 -30.40 11.43
C TYR A 288 -8.00 -29.77 12.80
N TYR A 289 -7.97 -30.58 13.85
CA TYR A 289 -7.53 -30.09 15.16
C TYR A 289 -6.02 -30.22 15.34
N VAL A 290 -5.42 -29.31 16.12
CA VAL A 290 -3.98 -29.33 16.42
C VAL A 290 -3.54 -30.66 17.07
N ASP A 291 -4.38 -31.24 17.93
CA ASP A 291 -4.11 -32.54 18.57
C ASP A 291 -4.12 -33.74 17.61
N GLU A 292 -4.63 -33.57 16.38
CA GLU A 292 -4.65 -34.60 15.32
C GLU A 292 -3.45 -34.47 14.37
N MET A 293 -2.62 -33.44 14.51
CA MET A 293 -1.64 -33.04 13.50
C MET A 293 -0.57 -34.11 13.23
N SER A 294 -0.01 -34.75 14.27
CA SER A 294 0.95 -35.84 14.10
C SER A 294 0.36 -37.03 13.33
N ALA A 295 -0.87 -37.44 13.67
CA ALA A 295 -1.56 -38.54 12.98
C ALA A 295 -1.88 -38.19 11.52
N CYS A 296 -2.21 -36.93 11.23
CA CYS A 296 -2.45 -36.46 9.87
C CYS A 296 -1.19 -36.57 9.01
N PHE A 297 -0.05 -36.05 9.49
CA PHE A 297 1.21 -36.10 8.75
C PHE A 297 1.73 -37.53 8.53
N GLU A 298 1.52 -38.44 9.48
CA GLU A 298 1.80 -39.88 9.30
C GLU A 298 0.93 -40.47 8.18
N LYS A 299 -0.38 -40.23 8.25
CA LYS A 299 -1.36 -40.73 7.27
C LYS A 299 -1.07 -40.24 5.85
N TRP A 300 -0.60 -39.01 5.70
CA TRP A 300 -0.26 -38.43 4.39
C TRP A 300 1.06 -38.93 3.83
N GLY A 301 1.86 -39.68 4.61
CA GLY A 301 3.18 -40.14 4.17
C GLY A 301 4.17 -38.99 4.01
N THR A 302 4.20 -38.09 4.99
CA THR A 302 5.07 -36.92 4.99
C THR A 302 6.53 -37.32 4.89
N ALA A 303 7.19 -36.82 3.84
CA ALA A 303 8.59 -37.08 3.54
C ALA A 303 9.52 -35.99 4.11
N LEU A 304 9.05 -34.74 4.17
CA LEU A 304 9.82 -33.60 4.67
C LEU A 304 8.88 -32.48 5.15
N LEU A 305 9.16 -31.93 6.32
CA LEU A 305 8.58 -30.67 6.80
C LEU A 305 9.57 -29.53 6.58
N LEU A 306 9.15 -28.50 5.85
CA LEU A 306 9.85 -27.24 5.71
C LEU A 306 9.37 -26.29 6.81
N LEU A 307 10.25 -26.00 7.76
CA LEU A 307 9.96 -25.14 8.91
C LEU A 307 10.56 -23.74 8.71
N LEU A 308 9.93 -22.75 9.30
CA LEU A 308 10.35 -21.35 9.18
C LEU A 308 11.45 -21.03 10.20
N LYS A 309 12.69 -20.94 9.73
CA LYS A 309 13.82 -20.47 10.55
C LYS A 309 14.69 -19.49 9.76
N GLY A 310 14.73 -18.26 10.23
CA GLY A 310 15.69 -17.27 9.75
C GLY A 310 15.77 -16.08 10.68
N GLN A 311 16.80 -15.27 10.52
CA GLN A 311 17.03 -14.09 11.34
C GLN A 311 16.46 -12.86 10.64
N ASN A 312 15.58 -12.13 11.32
CA ASN A 312 15.11 -10.83 10.86
C ASN A 312 16.27 -9.82 10.94
N THR A 313 16.52 -9.10 9.84
CA THR A 313 17.71 -8.26 9.65
C THR A 313 17.65 -6.90 10.36
N ASP A 314 16.51 -6.55 10.93
CA ASP A 314 16.30 -5.30 11.69
C ASP A 314 16.35 -5.54 13.19
N SER A 315 15.71 -6.61 13.68
CA SER A 315 15.64 -6.96 15.10
C SER A 315 16.75 -7.90 15.56
N GLY A 316 17.38 -8.63 14.64
CA GLY A 316 18.33 -9.71 14.95
C GLY A 316 17.69 -10.95 15.57
N ARG A 317 16.35 -11.00 15.67
CA ARG A 317 15.61 -12.14 16.25
C ARG A 317 15.37 -13.22 15.20
N PHE A 318 15.29 -14.46 15.66
CA PHE A 318 14.88 -15.59 14.81
C PHE A 318 13.35 -15.68 14.71
N THR A 319 12.87 -16.17 13.56
CA THR A 319 11.46 -16.51 13.36
C THR A 319 10.98 -17.60 14.29
N LEU A 320 9.67 -17.68 14.49
CA LEU A 320 9.02 -18.78 15.21
C LEU A 320 9.13 -20.08 14.40
N GLU A 321 9.96 -21.01 14.85
CA GLU A 321 10.06 -22.35 14.29
C GLU A 321 8.89 -23.20 14.80
N ALA A 322 8.10 -23.77 13.89
CA ALA A 322 6.94 -24.57 14.27
C ALA A 322 7.36 -25.84 15.02
N SER A 323 6.69 -26.12 16.13
CA SER A 323 6.91 -27.33 16.93
C SER A 323 5.57 -27.93 17.38
N PHE A 324 5.49 -29.26 17.45
CA PHE A 324 4.31 -29.95 17.95
C PHE A 324 4.67 -31.35 18.49
N PRO A 325 3.87 -31.94 19.40
CA PRO A 325 4.11 -33.30 19.88
C PRO A 325 4.11 -34.33 18.74
N GLY A 326 5.20 -35.08 18.55
CA GLY A 326 5.35 -36.06 17.49
C GLY A 326 6.05 -35.55 16.23
N ILE A 327 6.55 -34.30 16.22
CA ILE A 327 7.30 -33.74 15.08
C ILE A 327 8.61 -34.51 14.81
N GLU A 328 9.22 -35.10 15.83
CA GLU A 328 10.47 -35.86 15.77
C GLU A 328 10.39 -37.12 14.89
N LYS A 329 9.18 -37.55 14.52
CA LYS A 329 8.92 -38.66 13.61
C LYS A 329 9.18 -38.29 12.15
N PHE A 330 9.27 -37.00 11.83
CA PHE A 330 9.37 -36.50 10.46
C PHE A 330 10.74 -35.85 10.22
N PRO A 331 11.33 -36.03 9.02
CA PRO A 331 12.44 -35.22 8.59
C PRO A 331 12.03 -33.75 8.54
N VAL A 332 12.91 -32.86 9.00
CA VAL A 332 12.71 -31.41 8.99
C VAL A 332 13.85 -30.70 8.25
N ASP A 333 13.52 -29.66 7.49
CA ASP A 333 14.47 -28.67 6.97
C ASP A 333 14.06 -27.28 7.43
N THR A 334 15.05 -26.50 7.85
CA THR A 334 14.86 -25.14 8.39
C THR A 334 15.54 -24.08 7.53
N THR A 335 16.12 -24.45 6.40
CA THR A 335 17.01 -23.58 5.61
C THR A 335 16.37 -23.10 4.31
N ILE A 336 15.44 -23.88 3.75
CA ILE A 336 14.84 -23.63 2.43
C ILE A 336 13.70 -22.62 2.52
N LEU A 337 12.83 -22.74 3.54
CA LEU A 337 11.57 -21.98 3.57
C LEU A 337 11.78 -20.47 3.71
N HIS A 338 12.63 -20.06 4.67
CA HIS A 338 12.75 -18.65 5.04
C HIS A 338 13.13 -17.73 3.87
N PRO A 339 14.19 -18.00 3.08
CA PRO A 339 14.52 -17.15 1.93
C PRO A 339 13.38 -17.03 0.91
N GLU A 340 12.66 -18.13 0.66
CA GLU A 340 11.62 -18.16 -0.38
C GLU A 340 10.34 -17.44 0.03
N ILE A 341 9.90 -17.59 1.28
CA ILE A 341 8.72 -16.90 1.79
C ILE A 341 8.98 -15.41 2.03
N VAL A 342 10.19 -15.04 2.45
CA VAL A 342 10.62 -13.64 2.56
C VAL A 342 10.55 -12.97 1.19
N GLU A 343 11.08 -13.61 0.14
CA GLU A 343 11.05 -13.03 -1.20
C GLU A 343 9.63 -12.90 -1.76
N CYS A 344 8.74 -13.84 -1.46
CA CYS A 344 7.31 -13.68 -1.76
C CYS A 344 6.69 -12.45 -1.08
N ARG A 345 7.07 -12.13 0.16
CA ARG A 345 6.58 -10.96 0.91
C ARG A 345 7.17 -9.64 0.43
N VAL A 346 8.37 -9.62 -0.12
CA VAL A 346 8.99 -8.41 -0.71
C VAL A 346 8.09 -7.84 -1.82
N HIS A 347 7.55 -8.70 -2.68
CA HIS A 347 6.69 -8.32 -3.80
C HIS A 347 5.20 -8.51 -3.48
N LYS A 348 4.46 -7.41 -3.43
CA LYS A 348 3.04 -7.42 -3.07
C LYS A 348 2.17 -7.82 -4.27
N THR A 349 1.20 -8.67 -4.02
CA THR A 349 0.14 -9.00 -4.99
C THR A 349 -0.86 -7.85 -5.10
N PRO A 350 -1.64 -7.77 -6.19
CA PRO A 350 -2.69 -6.77 -6.30
C PRO A 350 -3.69 -6.76 -5.13
N PRO A 351 -4.15 -7.90 -4.58
CA PRO A 351 -4.98 -7.90 -3.37
C PRO A 351 -4.28 -7.34 -2.13
N GLU A 352 -2.98 -7.61 -1.91
CA GLU A 352 -2.21 -7.02 -0.80
C GLU A 352 -2.10 -5.49 -0.96
N LEU A 353 -1.86 -5.01 -2.18
CA LEU A 353 -1.80 -3.57 -2.47
C LEU A 353 -3.13 -2.86 -2.18
N GLU A 354 -4.28 -3.50 -2.39
CA GLU A 354 -5.58 -2.92 -2.01
C GLU A 354 -5.70 -2.71 -0.49
N VAL A 355 -5.16 -3.62 0.32
CA VAL A 355 -5.16 -3.46 1.79
C VAL A 355 -4.23 -2.33 2.22
N LEU A 356 -3.03 -2.25 1.63
CA LEU A 356 -2.04 -1.19 1.90
C LEU A 356 -2.51 0.20 1.43
N ARG A 357 -3.27 0.28 0.33
CA ARG A 357 -3.99 1.50 -0.08
C ARG A 357 -5.04 1.89 0.96
N TYR A 358 -5.76 0.93 1.53
CA TYR A 358 -6.81 1.19 2.52
C TYR A 358 -6.27 1.67 3.87
N SER A 359 -5.48 0.85 4.56
CA SER A 359 -4.14 1.27 4.94
C SER A 359 -3.82 2.76 5.13
N ASN A 360 -3.04 3.20 4.15
CA ASN A 360 -2.63 4.57 3.94
C ASN A 360 -3.77 5.56 3.86
N ARG A 361 -4.90 5.23 3.22
CA ARG A 361 -6.03 6.15 3.09
C ARG A 361 -6.62 6.52 4.45
N ILE A 362 -6.80 5.56 5.35
CA ILE A 362 -7.33 5.81 6.69
C ILE A 362 -6.31 6.59 7.52
N SER A 363 -5.04 6.16 7.54
CA SER A 363 -3.98 6.83 8.30
C SER A 363 -3.74 8.27 7.81
N SER A 364 -3.77 8.49 6.49
CA SER A 364 -3.71 9.83 5.88
C SER A 364 -4.89 10.71 6.31
N ALA A 365 -6.10 10.13 6.33
CA ALA A 365 -7.28 10.84 6.80
C ALA A 365 -7.22 11.16 8.30
N ALA A 366 -6.65 10.27 9.11
CA ALA A 366 -6.39 10.49 10.53
C ALA A 366 -5.37 11.62 10.75
N HIS A 367 -4.25 11.63 10.04
CA HIS A 367 -3.27 12.72 10.07
C HIS A 367 -3.88 14.07 9.70
N ARG A 368 -4.67 14.11 8.63
CA ARG A 368 -5.39 15.33 8.22
C ARG A 368 -6.40 15.78 9.27
N HIS A 369 -7.13 14.87 9.89
CA HIS A 369 -8.05 15.21 10.97
C HIS A 369 -7.29 15.77 12.17
N LEU A 370 -6.23 15.09 12.56
CA LEU A 370 -5.33 15.45 13.65
C LEU A 370 -4.73 16.85 13.48
N MET A 371 -4.19 17.18 12.30
CA MET A 371 -3.63 18.50 11.99
C MET A 371 -4.63 19.65 12.19
N ARG A 372 -5.94 19.41 12.10
CA ARG A 372 -6.97 20.43 12.39
C ARG A 372 -7.37 20.51 13.86
N CYS A 373 -7.02 19.50 14.65
CA CYS A 373 -7.38 19.42 16.06
C CYS A 373 -6.25 19.93 16.96
N VAL A 374 -5.00 19.69 16.59
CA VAL A 374 -3.81 20.05 17.37
C VAL A 374 -3.68 21.57 17.48
N LYS A 375 -3.38 22.03 18.70
CA LYS A 375 -3.15 23.44 19.03
C LYS A 375 -2.21 23.54 20.24
N PRO A 376 -1.51 24.67 20.43
CA PRO A 376 -0.80 24.94 21.66
C PRO A 376 -1.69 24.76 22.90
N GLY A 377 -1.12 24.19 23.96
CA GLY A 377 -1.81 23.85 25.20
C GLY A 377 -2.40 22.45 25.27
N MET A 378 -2.34 21.68 24.18
CA MET A 378 -2.58 20.23 24.20
C MET A 378 -1.32 19.46 24.58
N HIS A 379 -1.48 18.25 25.10
CA HIS A 379 -0.38 17.29 25.25
C HIS A 379 -0.28 16.40 24.02
N GLU A 380 0.92 15.89 23.77
CA GLU A 380 1.21 14.97 22.68
C GLU A 380 0.35 13.70 22.70
N PHE A 381 0.05 13.12 23.87
CA PHE A 381 -0.81 11.93 23.99
C PHE A 381 -2.28 12.22 23.61
N GLU A 382 -2.74 13.48 23.72
CA GLU A 382 -4.08 13.86 23.26
C GLU A 382 -4.15 13.81 21.73
N ALA A 383 -3.05 14.20 21.07
CA ALA A 383 -2.90 14.06 19.63
C ALA A 383 -2.83 12.59 19.20
N GLU A 384 -2.04 11.76 19.89
CA GLU A 384 -2.03 10.31 19.67
C GLU A 384 -3.44 9.70 19.80
N SER A 385 -4.17 10.05 20.85
CA SER A 385 -5.54 9.57 21.08
C SER A 385 -6.51 9.92 19.94
N ILE A 386 -6.42 11.13 19.39
CA ILE A 386 -7.23 11.56 18.23
C ILE A 386 -6.93 10.70 17.00
N PHE A 387 -5.65 10.43 16.73
CA PHE A 387 -5.23 9.57 15.61
C PHE A 387 -5.78 8.14 15.78
N LEU A 388 -5.54 7.54 16.95
CA LEU A 388 -5.99 6.18 17.29
C LEU A 388 -7.50 6.04 17.17
N HIS A 389 -8.25 7.02 17.70
CA HIS A 389 -9.70 7.05 17.60
C HIS A 389 -10.15 7.04 16.13
N TYR A 390 -9.58 7.91 15.29
CA TYR A 390 -9.96 8.00 13.88
C TYR A 390 -9.72 6.67 13.16
N CYS A 391 -8.52 6.10 13.31
CA CYS A 391 -8.12 4.86 12.65
C CYS A 391 -9.04 3.70 13.03
N TYR A 392 -9.35 3.54 14.32
CA TYR A 392 -10.21 2.43 14.72
C TYR A 392 -11.68 2.69 14.36
N PHE A 393 -12.20 3.87 14.68
CA PHE A 393 -13.61 4.17 14.49
C PHE A 393 -14.03 4.21 13.01
N HIS A 394 -13.23 4.83 12.15
CA HIS A 394 -13.55 4.96 10.72
C HIS A 394 -12.94 3.86 9.85
N GLY A 395 -11.81 3.30 10.28
CA GLY A 395 -11.04 2.34 9.51
C GLY A 395 -11.16 0.88 9.95
N GLY A 396 -11.68 0.62 11.15
CA GLY A 396 -11.65 -0.72 11.75
C GLY A 396 -10.24 -1.18 12.14
N MET A 397 -9.27 -0.26 12.26
CA MET A 397 -7.89 -0.56 12.61
C MET A 397 -7.74 -0.64 14.14
N ARG A 398 -7.98 -1.83 14.70
CA ARG A 398 -7.88 -2.07 16.15
C ARG A 398 -6.43 -1.96 16.65
N HIS A 399 -5.48 -2.33 15.80
CA HIS A 399 -4.05 -2.22 16.05
C HIS A 399 -3.47 -1.02 15.29
N VAL A 400 -2.37 -0.49 15.83
CA VAL A 400 -1.44 0.37 15.10
C VAL A 400 -0.23 -0.45 14.67
N SER A 401 0.44 0.00 13.60
CA SER A 401 1.60 -0.68 13.06
C SER A 401 2.83 -0.58 13.98
N TYR A 402 2.88 0.46 14.81
CA TYR A 402 3.91 0.73 15.81
C TYR A 402 3.37 1.73 16.84
N THR A 403 4.07 1.90 17.97
CA THR A 403 3.74 2.95 18.96
C THR A 403 3.80 4.32 18.30
N CYS A 404 2.73 5.10 18.42
CA CYS A 404 2.66 6.43 17.81
C CYS A 404 3.76 7.35 18.38
N ILE A 405 4.44 8.07 17.49
CA ILE A 405 5.49 9.02 17.81
C ILE A 405 4.88 10.41 17.70
N GLY A 406 4.36 10.93 18.81
CA GLY A 406 3.76 12.26 18.89
C GLY A 406 4.76 13.28 19.40
N ALA A 407 5.74 13.69 18.61
CA ALA A 407 6.79 14.59 19.09
C ALA A 407 6.48 16.08 18.87
N SER A 408 6.81 16.92 19.85
CA SER A 408 6.72 18.39 19.77
C SER A 408 7.98 19.09 20.28
N GLY A 409 8.32 20.24 19.69
CA GLY A 409 9.51 21.01 20.02
C GLY A 409 10.79 20.18 19.88
N CYS A 410 11.66 20.22 20.89
CA CYS A 410 12.93 19.48 20.88
C CYS A 410 12.76 17.95 20.83
N ASN A 411 11.60 17.39 21.22
CA ASN A 411 11.33 15.96 21.11
C ASN A 411 11.35 15.47 19.65
N CYS A 412 11.12 16.37 18.67
CA CYS A 412 11.18 16.02 17.25
C CYS A 412 12.56 15.54 16.80
N ALA A 413 13.62 15.73 17.61
CA ALA A 413 14.95 15.17 17.36
C ALA A 413 15.12 13.72 17.87
N ILE A 414 14.15 13.16 18.60
CA ILE A 414 14.17 11.80 19.13
C ILE A 414 13.40 10.89 18.17
N LEU A 415 14.13 10.11 17.36
CA LEU A 415 13.56 9.43 16.18
C LEU A 415 12.40 8.47 16.50
N HIS A 416 12.50 7.70 17.59
CA HIS A 416 11.45 6.81 18.09
C HIS A 416 10.93 7.28 19.46
N TYR A 417 10.54 8.56 19.56
CA TYR A 417 9.83 9.11 20.72
C TYR A 417 8.48 8.39 20.96
N GLY A 418 7.82 8.59 22.11
CA GLY A 418 6.50 7.99 22.39
C GLY A 418 6.52 6.61 23.05
N HIS A 419 7.69 5.97 23.18
CA HIS A 419 7.82 4.74 23.96
C HIS A 419 7.61 4.98 25.47
N ALA A 420 7.47 3.92 26.26
CA ALA A 420 7.14 4.01 27.69
C ALA A 420 8.06 4.90 28.57
N GLY A 421 9.31 5.11 28.16
CA GLY A 421 10.25 6.00 28.86
C GLY A 421 10.17 7.47 28.45
N SER A 422 9.36 7.79 27.45
CA SER A 422 9.10 9.13 26.91
C SER A 422 7.71 9.15 26.26
N PRO A 423 6.64 9.00 27.05
CA PRO A 423 5.35 8.47 26.61
C PRO A 423 4.40 9.54 26.03
N ASN A 424 4.88 10.37 25.10
CA ASN A 424 4.08 11.44 24.48
C ASN A 424 3.44 12.39 25.52
N GLU A 425 4.20 12.81 26.53
CA GLU A 425 3.64 13.55 27.68
C GLU A 425 3.92 15.06 27.64
N ARG A 426 4.65 15.58 26.66
CA ARG A 426 5.02 17.01 26.65
C ARG A 426 3.82 17.86 26.27
N LEU A 427 3.67 18.99 26.96
CA LEU A 427 2.74 20.05 26.60
C LEU A 427 3.24 20.78 25.34
N ILE A 428 2.45 20.73 24.26
CA ILE A 428 2.71 21.40 22.99
C ILE A 428 2.63 22.92 23.20
N GLN A 429 3.71 23.64 22.88
CA GLN A 429 3.81 25.09 23.06
C GLN A 429 3.56 25.83 21.74
N ASP A 430 3.25 27.13 21.86
CA ASP A 430 3.25 28.02 20.72
C ASP A 430 4.67 28.15 20.16
N GLY A 431 4.80 28.12 18.83
CA GLY A 431 6.08 28.14 18.13
C GLY A 431 6.82 26.80 18.03
N ASP A 432 6.32 25.72 18.65
CA ASP A 432 6.89 24.39 18.45
C ASP A 432 6.67 23.89 17.01
N MET A 433 7.63 23.12 16.50
CA MET A 433 7.34 22.13 15.46
C MET A 433 6.71 20.90 16.10
N CYS A 434 5.76 20.29 15.40
CA CYS A 434 5.28 18.93 15.66
C CYS A 434 5.85 18.01 14.57
N LEU A 435 6.27 16.80 14.98
CA LEU A 435 6.65 15.70 14.10
C LEU A 435 5.86 14.49 14.57
N PHE A 436 4.78 14.20 13.85
CA PHE A 436 3.86 13.13 14.18
C PHE A 436 4.02 12.00 13.18
N ASP A 437 4.61 10.91 13.67
CA ASP A 437 4.85 9.68 12.93
C ASP A 437 3.93 8.60 13.50
N MET A 438 2.88 8.28 12.73
CA MET A 438 1.77 7.45 13.17
C MET A 438 1.15 6.68 11.99
N GLY A 439 0.91 5.37 12.20
CA GLY A 439 0.41 4.47 11.19
C GLY A 439 -0.55 3.41 11.74
N GLY A 440 -1.73 3.29 11.16
CA GLY A 440 -2.71 2.25 11.49
C GLY A 440 -2.42 0.91 10.79
N GLU A 441 -2.85 -0.19 11.42
CA GLU A 441 -2.78 -1.53 10.84
C GLU A 441 -4.20 -2.04 10.52
N TYR A 442 -4.45 -2.44 9.26
CA TYR A 442 -5.70 -3.11 8.88
C TYR A 442 -5.44 -4.55 8.47
N TYR A 443 -6.05 -5.48 9.21
CA TYR A 443 -5.91 -6.91 8.96
C TYR A 443 -4.44 -7.34 8.83
N CYS A 444 -3.59 -6.89 9.75
CA CYS A 444 -2.15 -7.14 9.76
C CYS A 444 -1.34 -6.53 8.59
N TYR A 445 -1.91 -5.62 7.79
CA TYR A 445 -1.15 -4.80 6.82
C TYR A 445 -0.93 -3.40 7.37
N ALA A 446 0.35 -2.99 7.39
CA ALA A 446 0.82 -1.76 8.01
C ALA A 446 0.58 -0.53 7.13
N SER A 447 0.62 0.64 7.76
CA SER A 447 0.90 1.93 7.11
C SER A 447 1.89 2.71 7.97
N ASP A 448 2.64 3.62 7.38
CA ASP A 448 3.69 4.36 8.07
C ASP A 448 3.77 5.80 7.53
N ILE A 449 3.32 6.78 8.29
CA ILE A 449 3.17 8.15 7.77
C ILE A 449 3.66 9.12 8.82
N THR A 450 4.61 9.96 8.40
CA THR A 450 5.09 11.10 9.19
C THR A 450 4.61 12.42 8.58
N CYS A 451 4.03 13.26 9.43
CA CYS A 451 3.69 14.66 9.14
C CYS A 451 4.45 15.59 10.10
N SER A 452 5.22 16.53 9.56
CA SER A 452 5.77 17.66 10.32
C SER A 452 5.03 18.96 10.01
N PHE A 453 4.69 19.74 11.04
CA PHE A 453 3.94 20.99 10.90
C PHE A 453 4.12 21.88 12.14
N PRO A 454 3.94 23.21 12.04
CA PRO A 454 4.00 24.12 13.18
C PRO A 454 2.77 23.93 14.08
N ALA A 455 2.98 23.82 15.39
CA ALA A 455 1.91 23.57 16.36
C ALA A 455 0.76 24.61 16.30
N ASN A 456 1.10 25.86 15.95
CA ASN A 456 0.16 26.98 15.83
C ASN A 456 -0.38 27.19 14.40
N GLY A 457 -0.02 26.31 13.46
CA GLY A 457 -0.48 26.36 12.07
C GLY A 457 0.19 27.42 11.19
N ARG A 458 1.30 28.06 11.63
CA ARG A 458 2.08 29.00 10.82
C ARG A 458 3.58 28.77 10.95
N PHE A 459 4.26 28.57 9.82
CA PHE A 459 5.69 28.34 9.80
C PHE A 459 6.44 29.65 10.07
N THR A 460 7.41 29.61 10.98
CA THR A 460 8.42 30.67 11.07
C THR A 460 9.42 30.56 9.91
N ALA A 461 10.22 31.61 9.70
CA ALA A 461 11.27 31.58 8.67
C ALA A 461 12.27 30.43 8.88
N ASP A 462 12.72 30.19 10.12
CA ASP A 462 13.65 29.10 10.45
C ASP A 462 12.98 27.73 10.27
N GLN A 463 11.72 27.56 10.67
CA GLN A 463 10.97 26.32 10.43
C GLN A 463 10.81 26.02 8.93
N LYS A 464 10.49 27.05 8.14
CA LYS A 464 10.34 26.94 6.69
C LYS A 464 11.63 26.49 6.02
N ILE A 465 12.79 27.02 6.40
CA ILE A 465 14.10 26.63 5.86
C ILE A 465 14.32 25.12 6.00
N ILE A 466 14.10 24.57 7.20
CA ILE A 466 14.34 23.16 7.48
C ILE A 466 13.25 22.28 6.84
N TYR A 467 12.00 22.72 6.88
CA TYR A 467 10.89 22.01 6.27
C TYR A 467 11.06 21.86 4.76
N GLU A 468 11.40 22.94 4.07
CA GLU A 468 11.60 22.93 2.61
C GLU A 468 12.83 22.11 2.20
N ALA A 469 13.87 22.04 3.05
CA ALA A 469 15.02 21.16 2.83
C ALA A 469 14.59 19.68 2.76
N VAL A 470 13.76 19.24 3.71
CA VAL A 470 13.26 17.86 3.76
C VAL A 470 12.24 17.60 2.65
N LEU A 471 11.36 18.57 2.35
CA LEU A 471 10.41 18.46 1.24
C LEU A 471 11.14 18.33 -0.11
N SER A 472 12.21 19.10 -0.32
CA SER A 472 13.03 19.01 -1.52
C SER A 472 13.67 17.63 -1.65
N ALA A 473 14.23 17.09 -0.56
CA ALA A 473 14.79 15.75 -0.54
C ALA A 473 13.74 14.67 -0.86
N SER A 474 12.56 14.74 -0.24
CA SER A 474 11.45 13.82 -0.50
C SER A 474 11.04 13.85 -1.97
N ARG A 475 10.83 15.03 -2.55
CA ARG A 475 10.42 15.18 -3.95
C ARG A 475 11.50 14.74 -4.95
N ALA A 476 12.77 14.98 -4.63
CA ALA A 476 13.89 14.51 -5.45
C ALA A 476 13.97 12.97 -5.47
N VAL A 477 13.82 12.33 -4.31
CA VAL A 477 13.79 10.86 -4.22
C VAL A 477 12.59 10.30 -4.98
N LEU A 478 11.38 10.82 -4.75
CA LEU A 478 10.16 10.36 -5.42
C LEU A 478 10.28 10.43 -6.95
N ALA A 479 10.88 11.50 -7.48
CA ALA A 479 11.07 11.66 -8.93
C ALA A 479 11.95 10.57 -9.58
N GLU A 480 12.82 9.92 -8.79
CA GLU A 480 13.73 8.89 -9.28
C GLU A 480 13.24 7.46 -9.04
N LEU A 481 12.12 7.27 -8.33
CA LEU A 481 11.61 5.94 -8.02
C LEU A 481 11.12 5.21 -9.27
N LYS A 482 11.82 4.13 -9.61
CA LYS A 482 11.47 3.17 -10.67
C LYS A 482 12.30 1.89 -10.48
N PRO A 483 11.92 0.78 -11.13
CA PRO A 483 12.71 -0.44 -11.09
C PRO A 483 14.17 -0.24 -11.52
N GLY A 484 15.09 -0.91 -10.83
CA GLY A 484 16.53 -0.90 -11.07
C GLY A 484 17.32 0.17 -10.32
N VAL A 485 16.67 1.21 -9.75
CA VAL A 485 17.37 2.28 -9.00
C VAL A 485 17.88 1.77 -7.66
N SER A 486 19.09 2.17 -7.27
CA SER A 486 19.71 1.78 -6.00
C SER A 486 19.12 2.57 -4.83
N TRP A 487 18.66 1.88 -3.78
CA TRP A 487 18.18 2.55 -2.56
C TRP A 487 19.28 3.34 -1.85
N VAL A 488 20.53 2.87 -1.93
CA VAL A 488 21.70 3.56 -1.36
C VAL A 488 21.94 4.89 -2.07
N GLU A 489 21.84 4.92 -3.40
CA GLU A 489 22.02 6.16 -4.19
C GLU A 489 20.90 7.17 -3.90
N LEU A 490 19.68 6.70 -3.68
CA LEU A 490 18.56 7.56 -3.28
C LEU A 490 18.75 8.18 -1.89
N HIS A 491 19.33 7.44 -0.94
CA HIS A 491 19.68 8.01 0.37
C HIS A 491 20.70 9.14 0.22
N GLU A 492 21.73 8.94 -0.58
CA GLU A 492 22.74 9.97 -0.85
C GLU A 492 22.14 11.18 -1.60
N LEU A 493 21.17 10.96 -2.49
CA LEU A 493 20.41 12.01 -3.14
C LEU A 493 19.65 12.87 -2.11
N ALA A 494 18.96 12.23 -1.16
CA ALA A 494 18.26 12.95 -0.09
C ALA A 494 19.22 13.79 0.76
N GLU A 495 20.35 13.23 1.19
CA GLU A 495 21.37 13.95 1.96
C GLU A 495 21.91 15.16 1.19
N ARG A 496 22.19 15.00 -0.10
CA ARG A 496 22.67 16.08 -0.97
C ARG A 496 21.68 17.24 -1.02
N HIS A 497 20.39 16.95 -1.16
CA HIS A 497 19.34 17.97 -1.17
C HIS A 497 19.24 18.71 0.17
N ILE A 498 19.30 17.97 1.29
CA ILE A 498 19.30 18.55 2.63
C ILE A 498 20.50 19.48 2.80
N LEU A 499 21.72 19.00 2.53
CA LEU A 499 22.94 19.79 2.68
C LEU A 499 22.92 21.06 1.81
N THR A 500 22.43 20.97 0.58
CA THR A 500 22.31 22.12 -0.34
C THR A 500 21.37 23.19 0.22
N HIS A 501 20.24 22.79 0.81
CA HIS A 501 19.32 23.73 1.44
C HIS A 501 19.89 24.31 2.73
N LEU A 502 20.63 23.52 3.52
CA LEU A 502 21.32 24.03 4.71
C LEU A 502 22.43 25.04 4.38
N ILE A 503 23.09 24.93 3.22
CA ILE A 503 23.98 25.97 2.68
C ILE A 503 23.19 27.23 2.35
N THR A 504 22.06 27.09 1.64
CA THR A 504 21.18 28.22 1.25
C THR A 504 20.64 28.95 2.49
N GLY A 505 20.31 28.21 3.55
CA GLY A 505 19.89 28.76 4.85
C GLY A 505 21.03 29.34 5.69
N GLY A 506 22.29 29.24 5.24
CA GLY A 506 23.47 29.77 5.94
C GLY A 506 23.97 28.94 7.12
N LEU A 507 23.43 27.74 7.36
CA LEU A 507 23.88 26.83 8.43
C LEU A 507 25.20 26.14 8.06
N LEU A 508 25.40 25.90 6.76
CA LEU A 508 26.59 25.27 6.20
C LEU A 508 27.28 26.17 5.16
N ARG A 509 28.55 25.90 4.88
CA ARG A 509 29.36 26.62 3.89
C ARG A 509 30.31 25.68 3.16
N GLY A 510 30.69 26.05 1.94
CA GLY A 510 31.64 25.29 1.11
C GLY A 510 30.95 24.45 0.03
N ASN A 511 31.63 23.42 -0.46
CA ASN A 511 31.16 22.59 -1.57
C ASN A 511 30.39 21.35 -1.08
N VAL A 512 29.22 21.07 -1.66
CA VAL A 512 28.36 19.94 -1.26
C VAL A 512 29.01 18.57 -1.51
N GLU A 513 29.79 18.38 -2.58
CA GLU A 513 30.47 17.10 -2.85
C GLU A 513 31.51 16.80 -1.78
N ASP A 514 32.19 17.82 -1.26
CA ASP A 514 33.16 17.65 -0.17
C ASP A 514 32.45 17.22 1.11
N MET A 515 31.27 17.78 1.40
CA MET A 515 30.43 17.38 2.53
C MET A 515 29.90 15.95 2.39
N MET A 516 29.50 15.56 1.18
CA MET A 516 29.07 14.19 0.86
C MET A 516 30.20 13.19 1.09
N ARG A 517 31.42 13.48 0.59
CA ARG A 517 32.61 12.62 0.83
C ARG A 517 32.97 12.53 2.31
N ALA A 518 32.76 13.60 3.07
CA ALA A 518 32.97 13.61 4.52
C ALA A 518 31.80 12.97 5.31
N ARG A 519 30.71 12.56 4.64
CA ARG A 519 29.49 12.01 5.25
C ARG A 519 28.83 12.95 6.27
N LEU A 520 28.89 14.27 6.04
CA LEU A 520 28.26 15.28 6.91
C LEU A 520 26.72 15.14 6.94
N GLY A 521 26.11 14.62 5.88
CA GLY A 521 24.66 14.35 5.82
C GLY A 521 24.16 13.53 7.00
N ALA A 522 24.94 12.53 7.43
CA ALA A 522 24.61 11.66 8.56
C ALA A 522 24.54 12.38 9.92
N THR A 523 25.09 13.59 10.03
CA THR A 523 24.91 14.44 11.22
C THR A 523 23.47 14.95 11.33
N PHE A 524 22.83 15.24 10.19
CA PHE A 524 21.49 15.82 10.12
C PHE A 524 20.41 14.80 9.77
N MET A 525 20.75 13.71 9.07
CA MET A 525 19.87 12.58 8.77
C MET A 525 20.55 11.27 9.20
N PRO A 526 20.51 10.93 10.50
CA PRO A 526 21.27 9.80 11.03
C PRO A 526 20.62 8.43 10.75
N HIS A 527 19.35 8.38 10.34
CA HIS A 527 18.64 7.15 10.01
C HIS A 527 18.66 6.84 8.50
N GLY A 528 18.22 5.64 8.12
CA GLY A 528 18.06 5.28 6.70
C GLY A 528 16.95 6.09 6.02
N LEU A 529 17.00 6.20 4.69
CA LEU A 529 16.00 6.97 3.91
C LEU A 529 14.59 6.37 3.97
N GLY A 530 14.50 5.08 4.29
CA GLY A 530 13.25 4.34 4.36
C GLY A 530 13.48 2.85 4.24
N HIS A 531 12.39 2.10 4.19
CA HIS A 531 12.38 0.65 4.35
C HIS A 531 11.19 -0.01 3.69
N LEU A 532 11.31 -1.31 3.41
CA LEU A 532 10.19 -2.11 2.92
C LEU A 532 9.05 -2.10 3.94
N MET A 533 7.81 -2.13 3.46
CA MET A 533 6.59 -2.14 4.28
C MET A 533 5.59 -3.16 3.73
N GLY A 534 4.85 -3.84 4.61
CA GLY A 534 3.88 -4.87 4.22
C GLY A 534 3.06 -5.35 5.41
N CYS A 535 3.17 -6.64 5.74
CA CYS A 535 2.57 -7.15 6.98
C CYS A 535 3.25 -6.59 8.24
N ASP A 536 4.54 -6.25 8.13
CA ASP A 536 5.28 -5.54 9.18
C ASP A 536 5.59 -4.12 8.69
N VAL A 537 5.69 -3.17 9.62
CA VAL A 537 6.08 -1.78 9.30
C VAL A 537 7.50 -1.74 8.71
N HIS A 538 8.45 -2.35 9.42
CA HIS A 538 9.76 -2.71 8.89
C HIS A 538 9.68 -4.13 8.31
N ASP A 539 9.27 -4.22 7.05
CA ASP A 539 9.01 -5.49 6.39
C ASP A 539 10.29 -6.27 6.03
N VAL A 540 10.13 -7.57 5.84
CA VAL A 540 11.24 -8.51 5.64
C VAL A 540 11.91 -8.36 4.27
N GLY A 541 13.13 -8.90 4.14
CA GLY A 541 13.80 -9.08 2.85
C GLY A 541 14.71 -7.93 2.41
N GLY A 542 14.93 -6.94 3.27
CA GLY A 542 15.81 -5.81 2.99
C GLY A 542 17.29 -6.20 2.76
N TYR A 543 17.74 -7.29 3.38
CA TYR A 543 19.07 -7.89 3.22
C TYR A 543 19.00 -9.40 3.00
N SER A 544 18.14 -9.84 2.07
CA SER A 544 18.15 -11.20 1.52
C SER A 544 19.51 -11.55 0.88
N ALA A 545 19.76 -12.82 0.58
CA ALA A 545 21.07 -13.28 0.10
C ALA A 545 21.53 -12.66 -1.24
N ASP A 546 20.58 -12.19 -2.04
CA ASP A 546 20.77 -11.52 -3.33
C ASP A 546 20.84 -9.98 -3.22
N ALA A 547 20.52 -9.43 -2.04
CA ALA A 547 20.66 -8.01 -1.77
C ALA A 547 22.13 -7.61 -1.60
N PRO A 548 22.53 -6.40 -2.02
CA PRO A 548 23.83 -5.84 -1.67
C PRO A 548 24.05 -5.83 -0.15
N PRO A 549 25.30 -5.99 0.32
CA PRO A 549 25.59 -5.96 1.74
C PRO A 549 25.29 -4.59 2.33
N ARG A 550 24.90 -4.57 3.62
CA ARG A 550 24.68 -3.34 4.39
C ARG A 550 25.94 -2.46 4.36
N PRO A 551 25.86 -1.20 3.86
CA PRO A 551 26.99 -0.28 3.91
C PRO A 551 27.45 -0.03 5.35
N SER A 552 28.73 0.28 5.55
CA SER A 552 29.27 0.57 6.89
C SER A 552 29.37 2.07 7.22
N ALA A 553 29.24 2.94 6.22
CA ALA A 553 29.40 4.39 6.36
C ALA A 553 28.30 5.02 7.26
N PRO A 554 28.59 6.14 7.94
CA PRO A 554 27.58 6.90 8.69
C PRO A 554 26.36 7.26 7.84
N GLY A 555 25.17 7.19 8.43
CA GLY A 555 23.88 7.32 7.73
C GLY A 555 23.50 6.00 7.03
N LEU A 556 24.30 5.62 6.02
CA LEU A 556 24.04 4.44 5.17
C LEU A 556 23.92 3.11 5.93
N ARG A 557 24.69 2.93 7.02
CA ARG A 557 24.60 1.71 7.84
C ARG A 557 23.24 1.47 8.48
N ASN A 558 22.45 2.53 8.62
CA ASN A 558 21.11 2.49 9.20
C ASN A 558 20.01 2.27 8.16
N LEU A 559 20.35 2.12 6.87
CA LEU A 559 19.39 1.69 5.83
C LEU A 559 18.87 0.29 6.13
N ARG A 560 17.55 0.09 6.07
CA ARG A 560 16.95 -1.25 6.27
C ARG A 560 16.97 -2.11 5.02
N THR A 561 17.35 -1.55 3.89
CA THR A 561 17.65 -2.30 2.67
C THR A 561 18.75 -1.61 1.86
N ALA A 562 19.56 -2.38 1.13
CA ALA A 562 20.46 -1.87 0.10
C ALA A 562 20.08 -2.37 -1.29
N ARG A 563 18.86 -2.92 -1.45
CA ARG A 563 18.37 -3.47 -2.72
C ARG A 563 18.26 -2.40 -3.79
N ARG A 564 18.25 -2.88 -5.04
CA ARG A 564 17.69 -2.11 -6.14
C ARG A 564 16.16 -2.26 -6.08
N LEU A 565 15.45 -1.20 -6.44
CA LEU A 565 14.00 -1.20 -6.46
C LEU A 565 13.48 -2.16 -7.54
N GLU A 566 12.41 -2.87 -7.23
CA GLU A 566 11.76 -3.80 -8.14
C GLU A 566 10.24 -3.56 -8.11
N ALA A 567 9.56 -3.87 -9.21
CA ALA A 567 8.11 -3.72 -9.28
C ALA A 567 7.42 -4.50 -8.15
N ASN A 568 6.36 -3.91 -7.62
CA ASN A 568 5.57 -4.39 -6.49
C ASN A 568 6.28 -4.41 -5.13
N MET A 569 7.49 -3.86 -5.00
CA MET A 569 8.00 -3.46 -3.69
C MET A 569 7.15 -2.32 -3.14
N VAL A 570 6.84 -2.37 -1.85
CA VAL A 570 6.26 -1.25 -1.11
C VAL A 570 7.31 -0.74 -0.14
N ILE A 571 7.59 0.56 -0.18
CA ILE A 571 8.70 1.18 0.53
C ILE A 571 8.30 2.54 1.10
N THR A 572 8.87 2.91 2.24
CA THR A 572 8.75 4.26 2.81
C THR A 572 9.79 5.19 2.20
N VAL A 573 9.43 6.46 2.00
CA VAL A 573 10.34 7.55 1.62
C VAL A 573 10.26 8.60 2.71
N GLU A 574 11.21 8.58 3.63
CA GLU A 574 11.13 9.30 4.90
C GLU A 574 12.36 10.17 5.19
N PRO A 575 12.86 11.01 4.27
CA PRO A 575 13.99 11.88 4.60
C PRO A 575 13.66 12.78 5.80
N GLY A 576 14.69 13.10 6.59
CA GLY A 576 14.54 13.95 7.75
C GLY A 576 15.79 14.78 8.03
N CYS A 577 15.60 15.93 8.68
CA CYS A 577 16.66 16.84 9.10
C CYS A 577 16.46 17.20 10.57
N TYR A 578 17.42 16.79 11.41
CA TYR A 578 17.34 16.91 12.87
C TYR A 578 18.54 17.65 13.43
N PHE A 579 18.30 18.35 14.55
CA PHE A 579 19.31 19.07 15.31
C PHE A 579 19.57 18.32 16.62
N ILE A 580 20.24 17.18 16.50
CA ILE A 580 20.57 16.30 17.63
C ILE A 580 21.88 16.74 18.26
N ASP A 581 21.82 17.29 19.47
CA ASP A 581 22.96 17.91 20.15
C ASP A 581 24.23 17.05 20.15
N ARG A 582 24.08 15.75 20.44
CA ARG A 582 25.21 14.81 20.49
C ARG A 582 25.92 14.68 19.13
N PHE A 583 25.17 14.71 18.03
CA PHE A 583 25.74 14.62 16.68
C PHE A 583 26.32 15.95 16.22
N LEU A 584 25.65 17.06 16.54
CA LEU A 584 26.15 18.40 16.27
C LEU A 584 27.46 18.66 17.02
N ASP A 585 27.55 18.31 18.30
CA ASP A 585 28.75 18.48 19.11
C ASP A 585 29.92 17.62 18.61
N ALA A 586 29.63 16.39 18.16
CA ALA A 586 30.64 15.54 17.54
C ALA A 586 31.17 16.15 16.23
N ALA A 587 30.27 16.65 15.38
CA ALA A 587 30.65 17.27 14.11
C ALA A 587 31.44 18.59 14.30
N LEU A 588 31.11 19.40 15.31
CA LEU A 588 31.85 20.62 15.66
C LEU A 588 33.25 20.33 16.21
N LYS A 589 33.47 19.18 16.85
CA LYS A 589 34.79 18.74 17.36
C LYS A 589 35.66 18.11 16.28
N ASP A 590 35.06 17.52 15.25
CA ASP A 590 35.77 16.92 14.13
C ASP A 590 36.19 17.99 13.12
N ALA A 591 37.50 18.27 13.01
CA ALA A 591 38.02 19.27 12.07
C ALA A 591 37.67 18.98 10.60
N SER A 592 37.44 17.72 10.24
CA SER A 592 37.03 17.33 8.88
C SER A 592 35.59 17.72 8.56
N LEU A 593 34.73 17.86 9.58
CA LEU A 593 33.33 18.25 9.45
C LEU A 593 33.09 19.73 9.80
N ASN A 594 33.67 20.21 10.90
CA ASN A 594 33.48 21.56 11.43
C ASN A 594 33.83 22.67 10.42
N LYS A 595 34.78 22.42 9.51
CA LYS A 595 35.12 23.38 8.44
C LYS A 595 33.91 23.81 7.59
N PHE A 596 32.91 22.93 7.45
CA PHE A 596 31.69 23.15 6.69
C PHE A 596 30.56 23.80 7.50
N ILE A 597 30.65 23.82 8.83
CA ILE A 597 29.59 24.30 9.70
C ILE A 597 29.78 25.80 9.97
N VAL A 598 28.67 26.53 10.06
CA VAL A 598 28.62 27.94 10.49
C VAL A 598 28.08 27.96 11.94
N PRO A 599 28.94 27.87 12.98
CA PRO A 599 28.48 27.55 14.35
C PRO A 599 27.51 28.58 14.93
N GLU A 600 27.70 29.85 14.61
CA GLU A 600 26.86 30.96 15.06
C GLU A 600 25.42 30.87 14.53
N VAL A 601 25.23 30.38 13.30
CA VAL A 601 23.90 30.16 12.73
C VAL A 601 23.33 28.85 13.26
N LEU A 602 24.14 27.77 13.31
CA LEU A 602 23.72 26.47 13.82
C LEU A 602 23.20 26.55 15.27
N HIS A 603 23.81 27.39 16.10
CA HIS A 603 23.40 27.55 17.51
C HIS A 603 21.93 28.01 17.64
N ARG A 604 21.42 28.79 16.69
CA ARG A 604 20.00 29.21 16.66
C ARG A 604 19.03 28.05 16.50
N PHE A 605 19.46 26.96 15.89
CA PHE A 605 18.66 25.75 15.66
C PHE A 605 18.86 24.67 16.74
N ARG A 606 19.65 24.95 17.79
CA ARG A 606 19.66 24.08 18.98
C ARG A 606 18.26 24.05 19.59
N ASN A 607 17.81 22.88 20.00
CA ASN A 607 16.43 22.63 20.47
C ASN A 607 15.33 22.83 19.43
N PHE A 608 15.64 23.09 18.16
CA PHE A 608 14.64 23.10 17.07
C PHE A 608 13.87 21.78 16.99
N GLY A 609 14.53 20.67 17.34
CA GLY A 609 14.01 19.33 17.14
C GLY A 609 14.41 18.82 15.76
N GLY A 610 13.43 18.63 14.89
CA GLY A 610 13.66 18.17 13.52
C GLY A 610 12.39 18.10 12.70
N VAL A 611 12.57 17.79 11.42
CA VAL A 611 11.49 17.56 10.46
C VAL A 611 11.71 16.20 9.81
N ARG A 612 10.63 15.43 9.64
CA ARG A 612 10.57 14.23 8.80
C ARG A 612 9.31 14.29 7.93
N ILE A 613 9.45 13.94 6.66
CA ILE A 613 8.32 13.81 5.75
C ILE A 613 8.37 12.39 5.21
N GLU A 614 7.35 11.60 5.52
CA GLU A 614 7.30 10.20 5.15
C GLU A 614 6.07 9.85 4.35
N ASP A 615 6.33 9.33 3.15
CA ASP A 615 5.33 8.84 2.21
C ASP A 615 5.52 7.33 1.99
N ASN A 616 4.44 6.58 1.83
CA ASN A 616 4.45 5.19 1.39
C ASN A 616 4.20 5.11 -0.11
N VAL A 617 5.00 4.30 -0.79
CA VAL A 617 4.90 4.14 -2.25
C VAL A 617 4.97 2.68 -2.66
N VAL A 618 4.30 2.37 -3.77
CA VAL A 618 4.46 1.09 -4.48
C VAL A 618 5.31 1.34 -5.70
N ILE A 619 6.37 0.56 -5.92
CA ILE A 619 7.13 0.62 -7.16
C ILE A 619 6.32 -0.05 -8.28
N THR A 620 6.09 0.67 -9.36
CA THR A 620 5.40 0.17 -10.57
C THR A 620 6.42 -0.24 -11.63
N ASP A 621 5.97 -0.77 -12.76
CA ASP A 621 6.87 -1.18 -13.85
C ASP A 621 7.70 -0.02 -14.43
N THR A 622 7.22 1.22 -14.31
CA THR A 622 7.83 2.40 -14.93
C THR A 622 8.12 3.54 -13.95
N GLY A 623 7.78 3.38 -12.68
CA GLY A 623 7.85 4.48 -11.71
C GLY A 623 7.37 4.05 -10.33
N TYR A 624 6.47 4.85 -9.74
CA TYR A 624 5.85 4.56 -8.45
C TYR A 624 4.38 5.00 -8.42
N GLU A 625 3.63 4.45 -7.48
CA GLU A 625 2.32 4.94 -7.04
C GLU A 625 2.47 5.48 -5.61
N LEU A 626 2.02 6.71 -5.38
CA LEU A 626 1.95 7.30 -4.05
C LEU A 626 0.70 6.81 -3.32
N LEU A 627 0.87 6.18 -2.15
CA LEU A 627 -0.25 5.71 -1.33
C LEU A 627 -0.72 6.79 -0.34
N THR A 628 0.22 7.60 0.15
CA THR A 628 -0.02 8.62 1.17
C THR A 628 -0.69 9.86 0.59
N ASP A 629 -1.67 10.41 1.29
CA ASP A 629 -2.47 11.55 0.84
C ASP A 629 -2.62 12.58 1.97
N VAL A 630 -1.61 13.43 2.17
CA VAL A 630 -1.62 14.47 3.20
C VAL A 630 -1.05 15.78 2.65
N PRO A 631 -1.39 16.95 3.23
CA PRO A 631 -0.74 18.23 2.93
C PRO A 631 0.79 18.14 3.06
N ARG A 632 1.54 18.64 2.07
CA ARG A 632 3.02 18.58 2.06
C ARG A 632 3.70 19.90 1.77
N THR A 633 3.09 20.82 1.02
CA THR A 633 3.69 22.16 0.90
C THR A 633 3.39 22.98 2.15
N VAL A 634 4.24 23.98 2.42
CA VAL A 634 4.00 24.95 3.51
C VAL A 634 2.60 25.56 3.38
N GLU A 635 2.24 26.00 2.17
CA GLU A 635 0.93 26.57 1.88
C GLU A 635 -0.21 25.57 2.13
N GLU A 636 -0.09 24.32 1.66
CA GLU A 636 -1.11 23.29 1.89
C GLU A 636 -1.33 23.03 3.39
N ILE A 637 -0.25 22.94 4.18
CA ILE A 637 -0.34 22.70 5.62
C ILE A 637 -0.99 23.89 6.32
N GLU A 638 -0.50 25.11 6.08
CA GLU A 638 -1.04 26.32 6.70
C GLU A 638 -2.51 26.55 6.36
N ASN A 639 -2.90 26.28 5.10
CA ASN A 639 -4.29 26.36 4.66
C ASN A 639 -5.14 25.25 5.28
N TRP A 640 -4.60 24.04 5.39
CA TRP A 640 -5.32 22.90 5.95
C TRP A 640 -5.61 23.09 7.45
N MET A 641 -4.62 23.55 8.21
CA MET A 641 -4.70 23.80 9.66
C MET A 641 -5.54 25.02 10.02
N ALA A 642 -5.63 26.02 9.12
CA ALA A 642 -6.47 27.20 9.34
C ALA A 642 -7.98 26.88 9.31
N ALA A 643 -8.37 25.75 8.70
CA ALA A 643 -9.76 25.30 8.70
C ALA A 643 -10.14 24.75 10.08
N PRO A 644 -11.37 25.02 10.58
CA PRO A 644 -11.80 24.47 11.86
C PRO A 644 -11.80 22.93 11.84
N PRO A 645 -11.57 22.29 13.00
CA PRO A 645 -11.72 20.85 13.11
C PRO A 645 -13.10 20.43 12.61
N ILE A 646 -13.14 19.32 11.87
CA ILE A 646 -14.41 18.72 11.48
C ILE A 646 -15.07 18.27 12.78
N ARG A 647 -16.13 18.98 13.20
CA ARG A 647 -16.86 18.65 14.43
C ARG A 647 -17.38 17.23 14.31
N ASP A 648 -16.86 16.37 15.16
CA ASP A 648 -17.50 15.11 15.42
C ASP A 648 -18.68 15.38 16.36
N THR A 649 -19.90 15.42 15.83
CA THR A 649 -21.11 15.80 16.58
C THR A 649 -21.51 14.79 17.67
N ARG A 650 -20.67 13.80 17.95
CA ARG A 650 -20.89 12.75 18.96
C ARG A 650 -20.41 13.13 20.35
N PHE A 651 -19.56 14.15 20.49
CA PHE A 651 -19.02 14.64 21.76
C PHE A 651 -19.26 16.14 21.94
#